data_AF-A0A946QTP9-F1
#
_entry.id   AF-A0A946QTP9-F1
#
_cell.length_a   1.000
_cell.length_b   1.000
_cell.length_c   1.000
_cell.angle_alpha   90.00
_cell.angle_beta   90.00
_cell.angle_gamma   90.00
#
_symmetry.space_group_name_H-M   'P 1'
#
loop_
_entity.id
_entity.type
_entity.pdbx_description
1 polymer ?
#
loop_
_entity_poly.entity_id
_entity_poly.type
_entity_poly.pdbx_seq_one_letter_code
_entity_poly.pdbx_strand_id
1 'polypeptide(L)'
;MKTQVIKSLILLLILATCAIEPVVSQNQEQLFQKALMKEEGEGALQQAIDIYTKIVENSVAERSLRANAQLQIGLCYEKLGKKQATEAYNKVIEQYADQQQSVKIAKTRLQVLRIQNTTQKETTGKPLITQIPLAMREGSTWFGEHVFDFSPDGKKIVFKDVHKNMENSISHPGLFIADVSGAPVDLLTNSLQFETILFPKFSPDGKNISFAGRNDTGEWAFYAINVENGVLKQISEKFKSGESGESYGSCWHPDSKHIVSLNSKKGLVTYNLAGETTNTIAWNYDWCVPRLTSHSPDGKWISYYSCTNEDNRYKIDCWLVSSSGDKNIRLTQNMGRNAYGTWSATDYSFYFISDRNGDWNIFKIKIDPETGEKIGVAEQITFHYNANVFSPVIIKDNSTLVYGLQKEIRRIVILGNENLDSNKTIATGNGAILSPDGATVYYVEAGNNNDGIYSANRLGGDKKRLTEMNPGKGIHDWPCYALSPDGSTMAFFTTKEEEIQELYFLSTNTGRLEKSVTHKNANCSFLTWSPDSKKVAFPLGNSIYTIPAWSDKAEKLAVVENGKWEENVPLRWSPDGKYIACFAFLEEEGRDNDIFIVSTLNGEMKRLTPKEEWNYKESIGWYPDSKKLAYMYYDPENDEDGIREAYVDGSPTTEMIDQPDVWDYVGVWDPKGEYYYFEGHYENTSSVYKYNTKSKEISLFSKNANFHESLPSWSKDGKYMVYNIITRKNQLWMMEGLE
;
A
#
# COMPACT_ATOMS: atom_id res chain seq x y z
N MET A 1 -25.33 -0.03 -16.39
CA MET A 1 -26.57 -0.37 -15.63
C MET A 1 -26.99 0.71 -14.64
N LYS A 2 -26.10 1.37 -13.89
CA LYS A 2 -26.50 2.44 -12.93
C LYS A 2 -27.10 3.71 -13.52
N THR A 3 -26.79 4.04 -14.78
CA THR A 3 -27.49 5.13 -15.48
C THR A 3 -28.97 4.79 -15.69
N GLN A 4 -29.40 3.52 -15.69
CA GLN A 4 -30.83 3.19 -15.85
C GLN A 4 -31.67 3.46 -14.60
N VAL A 5 -31.10 3.44 -13.39
CA VAL A 5 -31.89 3.56 -12.14
C VAL A 5 -32.28 5.02 -11.87
N ILE A 6 -31.35 5.97 -12.04
CA ILE A 6 -31.66 7.43 -12.00
C ILE A 6 -32.57 7.83 -13.16
N LYS A 7 -32.45 7.18 -14.33
CA LYS A 7 -33.34 7.38 -15.49
C LYS A 7 -34.76 6.88 -15.25
N SER A 8 -34.93 5.79 -14.51
CA SER A 8 -36.25 5.26 -14.16
C SER A 8 -36.98 6.15 -13.16
N LEU A 9 -36.29 6.80 -12.22
CA LEU A 9 -36.91 7.72 -11.25
C LEU A 9 -37.40 9.03 -11.90
N ILE A 10 -36.63 9.60 -12.83
CA ILE A 10 -37.04 10.82 -13.57
C ILE A 10 -38.20 10.51 -14.52
N LEU A 11 -38.24 9.31 -15.12
CA LEU A 11 -39.33 8.87 -16.00
C LEU A 11 -40.64 8.60 -15.22
N LEU A 12 -40.54 8.14 -13.97
CA LEU A 12 -41.69 7.88 -13.09
C LEU A 12 -42.32 9.16 -12.51
N LEU A 13 -41.52 10.20 -12.23
CA LEU A 13 -42.04 11.48 -11.72
C LEU A 13 -42.91 12.23 -12.75
N ILE A 14 -42.62 12.08 -14.05
CA ILE A 14 -43.37 12.74 -15.14
C ILE A 14 -44.76 12.08 -15.36
N LEU A 15 -44.94 10.82 -14.96
CA LEU A 15 -46.20 10.10 -15.17
C LEU A 15 -47.26 10.35 -14.07
N ALA A 16 -46.90 10.97 -12.94
CA ALA A 16 -47.79 11.10 -11.79
C ALA A 16 -48.63 12.41 -11.75
N THR A 17 -48.42 13.36 -12.65
CA THR A 17 -49.14 14.65 -12.66
C THR A 17 -49.86 14.88 -13.98
N CYS A 18 -50.82 14.02 -14.33
CA CYS A 18 -51.85 14.36 -15.32
C CYS A 18 -53.13 14.78 -14.60
N ALA A 19 -53.10 15.94 -13.98
CA ALA A 19 -54.29 16.75 -13.71
C ALA A 19 -54.26 17.94 -14.68
N ILE A 20 -55.40 18.24 -15.27
CA ILE A 20 -55.58 19.07 -16.46
C ILE A 20 -54.93 20.46 -16.30
N GLU A 21 -53.83 20.68 -17.01
CA GLU A 21 -53.13 21.97 -17.13
C GLU A 21 -53.09 22.43 -18.59
N PRO A 22 -52.98 23.75 -18.87
CA PRO A 22 -53.17 24.29 -20.20
C PRO A 22 -52.14 23.75 -21.20
N VAL A 23 -52.58 23.60 -22.45
CA VAL A 23 -51.93 23.02 -23.65
C VAL A 23 -50.46 23.48 -23.91
N VAL A 24 -49.95 24.45 -23.17
CA VAL A 24 -48.57 24.95 -23.24
C VAL A 24 -47.55 24.07 -22.50
N SER A 25 -47.93 23.38 -21.41
CA SER A 25 -47.01 22.56 -20.60
C SER A 25 -46.51 21.31 -21.35
N GLN A 26 -47.39 20.66 -22.11
CA GLN A 26 -47.07 19.47 -22.92
C GLN A 26 -45.92 19.70 -23.91
N ASN A 27 -45.70 20.93 -24.40
CA ASN A 27 -44.68 21.22 -25.39
C ASN A 27 -43.26 21.26 -24.79
N GLN A 28 -43.10 21.68 -23.52
CA GLN A 28 -41.78 21.76 -22.87
C GLN A 28 -41.29 20.39 -22.38
N GLU A 29 -42.19 19.56 -21.88
CA GLU A 29 -41.87 18.17 -21.52
C GLU A 29 -41.50 17.36 -22.77
N GLN A 30 -42.20 17.55 -23.89
CA GLN A 30 -41.82 16.94 -25.18
C GLN A 30 -40.44 17.41 -25.66
N LEU A 31 -40.10 18.68 -25.47
CA LEU A 31 -38.76 19.20 -25.75
C LEU A 31 -37.71 18.58 -24.83
N PHE A 32 -38.03 18.36 -23.55
CA PHE A 32 -37.14 17.72 -22.60
C PHE A 32 -36.87 16.26 -23.00
N GLN A 33 -37.90 15.52 -23.39
CA GLN A 33 -37.76 14.15 -23.88
C GLN A 33 -36.97 14.08 -25.19
N LYS A 34 -37.17 15.06 -26.09
CA LYS A 34 -36.38 15.18 -27.31
C LYS A 34 -34.90 15.47 -27.02
N ALA A 35 -34.61 16.31 -26.03
CA ALA A 35 -33.24 16.59 -25.58
C ALA A 35 -32.59 15.31 -25.02
N LEU A 36 -33.34 14.55 -24.22
CA LEU A 36 -32.87 13.28 -23.65
C LEU A 36 -32.59 12.23 -24.74
N MET A 37 -33.44 12.14 -25.77
CA MET A 37 -33.20 11.26 -26.93
C MET A 37 -31.93 11.66 -27.70
N LYS A 38 -31.67 12.96 -27.86
CA LYS A 38 -30.43 13.45 -28.48
C LYS A 38 -29.20 13.17 -27.62
N GLU A 39 -29.32 13.33 -26.31
CA GLU A 39 -28.25 13.07 -25.35
C GLU A 39 -27.89 11.58 -25.30
N GLU A 40 -28.89 10.71 -25.15
CA GLU A 40 -28.69 9.31 -24.78
C GLU A 40 -28.86 8.33 -25.94
N GLY A 41 -29.79 8.62 -26.86
CA GLY A 41 -30.05 7.77 -28.02
C GLY A 41 -29.07 8.01 -29.16
N GLU A 42 -28.73 9.28 -29.41
CA GLU A 42 -27.88 9.67 -30.56
C GLU A 42 -26.45 10.09 -30.15
N GLY A 43 -26.19 10.34 -28.87
CA GLY A 43 -24.90 10.87 -28.40
C GLY A 43 -24.59 12.29 -28.89
N ALA A 44 -25.60 13.02 -29.39
CA ALA A 44 -25.49 14.36 -29.94
C ALA A 44 -25.51 15.42 -28.82
N LEU A 45 -24.55 15.36 -27.90
CA LEU A 45 -24.51 16.11 -26.64
C LEU A 45 -24.66 17.64 -26.82
N GLN A 46 -24.05 18.21 -27.86
CA GLN A 46 -24.17 19.66 -28.12
C GLN A 46 -25.60 20.03 -28.56
N GLN A 47 -26.26 19.19 -29.37
CA GLN A 47 -27.65 19.43 -29.77
C GLN A 47 -28.61 19.25 -28.59
N ALA A 48 -28.31 18.31 -27.67
CA ALA A 48 -29.07 18.15 -26.44
C ALA A 48 -28.94 19.38 -25.54
N ILE A 49 -27.73 19.92 -25.35
CA ILE A 49 -27.49 21.18 -24.61
C ILE A 49 -28.32 22.32 -25.20
N ASP A 50 -28.35 22.46 -26.52
CA ASP A 50 -29.09 23.55 -27.18
C ASP A 50 -30.61 23.43 -26.95
N ILE A 51 -31.14 22.21 -26.82
CA ILE A 51 -32.55 21.97 -26.51
C ILE A 51 -32.83 22.20 -25.01
N TYR A 52 -31.99 21.69 -24.12
CA TYR A 52 -32.13 21.95 -22.68
C TYR A 52 -32.04 23.45 -22.35
N THR A 53 -31.17 24.19 -23.03
CA THR A 53 -31.02 25.65 -22.84
C THR A 53 -32.32 26.38 -23.16
N LYS A 54 -33.04 25.96 -24.22
CA LYS A 54 -34.35 26.54 -24.56
C LYS A 54 -35.40 26.30 -23.47
N ILE A 55 -35.31 25.18 -22.74
CA ILE A 55 -36.21 24.88 -21.62
C ILE A 55 -35.86 25.77 -20.43
N VAL A 56 -34.58 25.91 -20.10
CA VAL A 56 -34.10 26.78 -19.02
C VAL A 56 -34.48 28.25 -19.25
N GLU A 57 -34.32 28.75 -20.48
CA GLU A 57 -34.61 30.14 -20.84
C GLU A 57 -36.12 30.45 -20.93
N ASN A 58 -36.98 29.42 -20.95
CA ASN A 58 -38.41 29.62 -21.05
C ASN A 58 -39.03 29.93 -19.67
N SER A 59 -39.40 31.19 -19.47
CA SER A 59 -40.03 31.66 -18.23
C SER A 59 -41.36 30.96 -17.90
N VAL A 60 -42.01 30.35 -18.90
CA VAL A 60 -43.30 29.64 -18.79
C VAL A 60 -43.13 28.15 -18.41
N ALA A 61 -41.92 27.58 -18.52
CA ALA A 61 -41.66 26.21 -18.10
C ALA A 61 -41.66 26.07 -16.57
N GLU A 62 -42.10 24.91 -16.07
CA GLU A 62 -42.08 24.60 -14.65
C GLU A 62 -40.67 24.74 -14.05
N ARG A 63 -40.62 25.24 -12.81
CA ARG A 63 -39.35 25.52 -12.13
C ARG A 63 -38.53 24.26 -11.88
N SER A 64 -39.18 23.15 -11.54
CA SER A 64 -38.60 21.81 -11.42
C SER A 64 -38.00 21.32 -12.74
N LEU A 65 -38.76 21.47 -13.85
CA LEU A 65 -38.32 21.09 -15.20
C LEU A 65 -37.11 21.92 -15.66
N ARG A 66 -37.09 23.22 -15.36
CA ARG A 66 -35.94 24.09 -15.62
C ARG A 66 -34.71 23.72 -14.80
N ALA A 67 -34.88 23.39 -13.51
CA ALA A 67 -33.78 22.94 -12.67
C ALA A 67 -33.17 21.62 -13.21
N ASN A 68 -34.01 20.69 -13.64
CA ASN A 68 -33.59 19.44 -14.26
C ASN A 68 -32.91 19.67 -15.62
N ALA A 69 -33.41 20.58 -16.45
CA ALA A 69 -32.77 20.93 -17.72
C ALA A 69 -31.40 21.59 -17.50
N GLN A 70 -31.28 22.47 -16.50
CA GLN A 70 -30.02 23.10 -16.11
C GLN A 70 -29.01 22.07 -15.57
N LEU A 71 -29.48 21.07 -14.83
CA LEU A 71 -28.66 19.94 -14.38
C LEU A 71 -28.15 19.10 -15.55
N GLN A 72 -29.01 18.78 -16.53
CA GLN A 72 -28.62 18.01 -17.72
C GLN A 72 -27.62 18.76 -18.62
N ILE A 73 -27.69 20.09 -18.67
CA ILE A 73 -26.65 20.91 -19.33
C ILE A 73 -25.29 20.69 -18.66
N GLY A 74 -25.25 20.65 -17.31
CA GLY A 74 -24.04 20.33 -16.57
C GLY A 74 -23.48 18.94 -16.91
N LEU A 75 -24.36 17.93 -16.93
CA LEU A 75 -24.00 16.55 -17.26
C LEU A 75 -23.51 16.39 -18.70
N CYS A 76 -24.12 17.08 -19.67
CA CYS A 76 -23.68 17.08 -21.06
C CYS A 76 -22.31 17.76 -21.23
N TYR A 77 -22.07 18.90 -20.57
CA TYR A 77 -20.76 19.55 -20.60
C TYR A 77 -19.68 18.70 -19.94
N GLU A 78 -20.04 17.98 -18.88
CA GLU A 78 -19.14 17.05 -18.23
C GLU A 78 -18.76 15.88 -19.14
N LYS A 79 -19.74 15.25 -19.82
CA LYS A 79 -19.49 14.21 -20.84
C LYS A 79 -18.61 14.70 -22.00
N LEU A 80 -18.67 16.00 -22.31
CA LEU A 80 -17.83 16.66 -23.32
C LEU A 80 -16.44 17.08 -22.80
N GLY A 81 -16.14 16.87 -21.52
CA GLY A 81 -14.87 17.30 -20.90
C GLY A 81 -14.68 18.83 -20.86
N LYS A 82 -15.78 19.59 -20.85
CA LYS A 82 -15.78 21.05 -20.96
C LYS A 82 -15.81 21.72 -19.58
N LYS A 83 -15.00 22.77 -19.39
CA LYS A 83 -14.95 23.56 -18.13
C LYS A 83 -16.30 24.21 -17.76
N GLN A 84 -17.18 24.37 -18.75
CA GLN A 84 -18.55 24.85 -18.58
C GLN A 84 -19.42 23.96 -17.67
N ALA A 85 -19.03 22.70 -17.42
CA ALA A 85 -19.75 21.80 -16.51
C ALA A 85 -19.85 22.39 -15.09
N THR A 86 -18.74 22.90 -14.56
CA THR A 86 -18.69 23.52 -13.23
C THR A 86 -19.62 24.72 -13.13
N GLU A 87 -19.62 25.59 -14.15
CA GLU A 87 -20.50 26.77 -14.18
C GLU A 87 -21.98 26.37 -14.26
N ALA A 88 -22.30 25.35 -15.05
CA ALA A 88 -23.66 24.85 -15.19
C ALA A 88 -24.20 24.24 -13.89
N TYR A 89 -23.37 23.50 -13.13
CA TYR A 89 -23.76 22.97 -11.82
C TYR A 89 -23.90 24.07 -10.76
N ASN A 90 -23.01 25.07 -10.74
CA ASN A 90 -23.17 26.22 -9.84
C ASN A 90 -24.49 26.96 -10.11
N LYS A 91 -24.90 27.11 -11.37
CA LYS A 91 -26.21 27.69 -11.72
C LYS A 91 -27.39 26.90 -11.16
N VAL A 92 -27.30 25.57 -11.07
CA VAL A 92 -28.33 24.76 -10.39
C VAL A 92 -28.42 25.14 -8.91
N ILE A 93 -27.28 25.21 -8.23
CA ILE A 93 -27.20 25.51 -6.79
C ILE A 93 -27.67 26.93 -6.48
N GLU A 94 -27.26 27.91 -7.29
CA GLU A 94 -27.54 29.33 -7.05
C GLU A 94 -28.96 29.73 -7.43
N GLN A 95 -29.49 29.22 -8.54
CA GLN A 95 -30.76 29.70 -9.11
C GLN A 95 -31.97 28.81 -8.76
N TYR A 96 -31.71 27.58 -8.32
CA TYR A 96 -32.72 26.57 -7.99
C TYR A 96 -32.48 25.94 -6.61
N ALA A 97 -32.00 26.73 -5.65
CA ALA A 97 -31.70 26.29 -4.28
C ALA A 97 -32.88 25.57 -3.57
N ASP A 98 -34.11 25.88 -3.97
CA ASP A 98 -35.35 25.26 -3.52
C ASP A 98 -35.60 23.84 -4.09
N GLN A 99 -34.90 23.46 -5.16
CA GLN A 99 -35.03 22.16 -5.84
C GLN A 99 -33.99 21.18 -5.27
N GLN A 100 -34.27 20.68 -4.07
CA GLN A 100 -33.32 19.91 -3.24
C GLN A 100 -32.62 18.77 -4.00
N GLN A 101 -33.35 18.00 -4.81
CA GLN A 101 -32.79 16.86 -5.53
C GLN A 101 -31.80 17.28 -6.64
N SER A 102 -32.15 18.28 -7.46
CA SER A 102 -31.26 18.77 -8.52
C SER A 102 -30.00 19.45 -7.93
N VAL A 103 -30.17 20.17 -6.81
CA VAL A 103 -29.08 20.82 -6.06
C VAL A 103 -28.14 19.78 -5.45
N LYS A 104 -28.69 18.70 -4.86
CA LYS A 104 -27.92 17.58 -4.31
C LYS A 104 -27.02 16.97 -5.40
N ILE A 105 -27.59 16.63 -6.56
CA ILE A 105 -26.83 16.06 -7.68
C ILE A 105 -25.75 17.04 -8.18
N ALA A 106 -26.07 18.33 -8.34
CA ALA A 106 -25.12 19.34 -8.80
C ALA A 106 -23.91 19.50 -7.86
N LYS A 107 -24.14 19.49 -6.54
CA LYS A 107 -23.07 19.53 -5.53
C LYS A 107 -22.16 18.30 -5.62
N THR A 108 -22.75 17.11 -5.78
CA THR A 108 -21.99 15.86 -5.96
C THR A 108 -21.11 15.91 -7.20
N ARG A 109 -21.64 16.33 -8.36
CA ARG A 109 -20.84 16.42 -9.61
C ARG A 109 -19.72 17.46 -9.52
N LEU A 110 -19.94 18.59 -8.84
CA LEU A 110 -18.89 19.59 -8.60
C LEU A 110 -17.72 19.06 -7.76
N GLN A 111 -18.00 18.21 -6.78
CA GLN A 111 -16.96 17.56 -5.99
C GLN A 111 -16.17 16.55 -6.82
N VAL A 112 -16.84 15.73 -7.63
CA VAL A 112 -16.19 14.81 -8.59
C VAL A 112 -15.27 15.57 -9.55
N LEU A 113 -15.74 16.68 -10.11
CA LEU A 113 -14.93 17.53 -10.99
C LEU A 113 -13.75 18.17 -10.25
N ARG A 114 -13.90 18.53 -8.97
CA ARG A 114 -12.77 19.01 -8.14
C ARG A 114 -11.73 17.91 -7.95
N ILE A 115 -12.15 16.71 -7.58
CA ILE A 115 -11.26 15.55 -7.40
C ILE A 115 -10.51 15.26 -8.70
N GLN A 116 -11.22 15.18 -9.84
CA GLN A 116 -10.62 14.96 -11.16
C GLN A 116 -9.62 16.06 -11.56
N ASN A 117 -9.91 17.32 -11.24
CA ASN A 117 -8.99 18.43 -11.51
C ASN A 117 -7.76 18.44 -10.58
N THR A 118 -7.90 17.99 -9.33
CA THR A 118 -6.77 17.75 -8.42
C THR A 118 -5.89 16.62 -8.97
N THR A 119 -6.51 15.54 -9.48
CA THR A 119 -5.78 14.44 -10.12
C THR A 119 -5.13 14.87 -11.44
N GLN A 120 -5.76 15.74 -12.25
CA GLN A 120 -5.16 16.27 -13.48
C GLN A 120 -4.01 17.25 -13.23
N LYS A 121 -4.05 18.01 -12.13
CA LYS A 121 -2.91 18.83 -11.69
C LYS A 121 -1.71 17.99 -11.24
N GLU A 122 -1.93 16.74 -10.88
CA GLU A 122 -0.89 15.75 -10.56
C GLU A 122 -0.54 14.80 -11.72
N THR A 123 -1.16 14.94 -12.90
CA THR A 123 -0.88 14.05 -14.05
C THR A 123 -0.63 14.77 -15.38
N THR A 124 0.08 15.90 -15.39
CA THR A 124 0.72 16.42 -16.63
C THR A 124 2.21 16.11 -16.73
N GLY A 125 2.69 15.14 -15.95
CA GLY A 125 3.97 14.52 -16.15
C GLY A 125 3.85 13.03 -15.89
N LYS A 126 3.18 12.28 -16.77
CA LYS A 126 3.37 10.83 -16.79
C LYS A 126 4.84 10.59 -17.12
N PRO A 127 5.68 10.06 -16.20
CA PRO A 127 6.87 9.36 -16.68
C PRO A 127 6.32 8.16 -17.46
N LEU A 128 6.70 8.04 -18.72
CA LEU A 128 6.57 6.76 -19.40
C LEU A 128 7.40 5.77 -18.57
N ILE A 129 6.75 4.77 -17.95
CA ILE A 129 7.47 3.55 -17.56
C ILE A 129 7.85 2.87 -18.87
N THR A 130 9.02 3.22 -19.40
CA THR A 130 9.65 2.44 -20.45
C THR A 130 10.26 1.23 -19.76
N GLN A 131 9.58 0.09 -19.78
CA GLN A 131 10.27 -1.17 -19.54
C GLN A 131 11.36 -1.29 -20.60
N ILE A 132 12.63 -1.33 -20.19
CA ILE A 132 13.72 -1.78 -21.07
C ILE A 132 13.82 -3.29 -20.85
N PRO A 133 13.22 -4.13 -21.73
CA PRO A 133 13.45 -5.57 -21.66
C PRO A 133 14.94 -5.82 -21.96
N LEU A 134 15.71 -6.10 -20.92
CA LEU A 134 17.08 -6.56 -21.10
C LEU A 134 17.01 -8.06 -21.38
N ALA A 135 17.30 -8.47 -22.61
CA ALA A 135 17.43 -9.88 -22.99
C ALA A 135 18.74 -10.48 -22.44
N MET A 136 18.92 -10.43 -21.12
CA MET A 136 20.09 -10.99 -20.46
C MET A 136 20.00 -12.52 -20.51
N ARG A 137 20.90 -13.17 -21.25
CA ARG A 137 21.05 -14.64 -21.20
C ARG A 137 21.48 -15.06 -19.79
N GLU A 138 20.95 -16.20 -19.34
CA GLU A 138 21.51 -16.95 -18.21
C GLU A 138 22.95 -17.33 -18.54
N GLY A 139 23.90 -16.77 -17.79
CA GLY A 139 25.32 -17.00 -18.00
C GLY A 139 26.17 -16.33 -16.93
N SER A 140 26.43 -17.07 -15.86
CA SER A 140 27.63 -16.99 -15.01
C SER A 140 28.11 -15.59 -14.56
N THR A 141 27.26 -14.80 -13.94
CA THR A 141 27.69 -13.75 -13.00
C THR A 141 27.03 -13.99 -11.66
N TRP A 142 27.79 -13.85 -10.57
CA TRP A 142 27.28 -14.10 -9.22
C TRP A 142 26.10 -13.16 -8.97
N PHE A 143 24.98 -13.70 -8.47
CA PHE A 143 23.73 -12.95 -8.26
C PHE A 143 24.00 -11.65 -7.47
N GLY A 144 23.57 -10.51 -8.01
CA GLY A 144 23.64 -9.18 -7.38
C GLY A 144 24.66 -8.18 -7.96
N GLU A 145 25.61 -8.62 -8.81
CA GLU A 145 26.66 -7.78 -9.41
C GLU A 145 26.11 -6.58 -10.20
N HIS A 146 26.85 -5.46 -10.25
CA HIS A 146 26.52 -4.25 -11.04
C HIS A 146 26.59 -4.54 -12.53
N VAL A 147 25.47 -5.02 -13.10
CA VAL A 147 25.38 -5.30 -14.54
C VAL A 147 24.96 -4.06 -15.34
N PHE A 148 24.45 -3.06 -14.63
CA PHE A 148 24.14 -1.74 -15.16
C PHE A 148 24.47 -0.65 -14.13
N ASP A 149 24.52 0.58 -14.61
CA ASP A 149 24.58 1.79 -13.79
C ASP A 149 23.82 2.93 -14.49
N PHE A 150 23.49 3.98 -13.76
CA PHE A 150 22.77 5.13 -14.29
C PHE A 150 23.64 6.38 -14.26
N SER A 151 23.46 7.27 -15.23
CA SER A 151 24.08 8.58 -15.16
C SER A 151 23.56 9.33 -13.93
N PRO A 152 24.37 10.22 -13.33
CA PRO A 152 23.97 10.94 -12.12
C PRO A 152 22.66 11.74 -12.26
N ASP A 153 22.34 12.21 -13.47
CA ASP A 153 21.10 12.91 -13.79
C ASP A 153 19.89 11.97 -14.04
N GLY A 154 20.10 10.66 -14.02
CA GLY A 154 19.09 9.62 -14.24
C GLY A 154 18.59 9.51 -15.68
N LYS A 155 19.23 10.18 -16.65
CA LYS A 155 18.77 10.21 -18.05
C LYS A 155 19.34 9.09 -18.91
N LYS A 156 20.48 8.53 -18.54
CA LYS A 156 21.16 7.47 -19.28
C LYS A 156 21.38 6.25 -18.39
N ILE A 157 21.36 5.09 -19.03
CA ILE A 157 21.75 3.82 -18.44
C ILE A 157 22.93 3.24 -19.21
N VAL A 158 23.92 2.70 -18.50
CA VAL A 158 24.99 1.89 -19.07
C VAL A 158 24.81 0.43 -18.66
N PHE A 159 24.98 -0.52 -19.59
CA PHE A 159 24.87 -1.94 -19.31
C PHE A 159 25.72 -2.79 -20.25
N LYS A 160 25.95 -4.06 -19.87
CA LYS A 160 26.62 -5.06 -20.71
C LYS A 160 25.59 -5.86 -21.51
N ASP A 161 25.84 -6.08 -22.81
CA ASP A 161 25.04 -6.98 -23.65
C ASP A 161 25.90 -7.70 -24.72
N VAL A 162 25.34 -8.71 -25.39
CA VAL A 162 26.00 -9.55 -26.41
C VAL A 162 25.24 -9.44 -27.73
N HIS A 163 25.79 -8.69 -28.69
CA HIS A 163 25.20 -8.63 -30.04
C HIS A 163 25.55 -9.89 -30.85
N LYS A 164 24.55 -10.60 -31.38
CA LYS A 164 24.78 -11.61 -32.42
C LYS A 164 25.01 -10.88 -33.74
N ASN A 165 26.22 -10.92 -34.27
CA ASN A 165 26.43 -10.52 -35.66
C ASN A 165 25.92 -11.67 -36.56
N MET A 166 24.98 -11.42 -37.47
CA MET A 166 24.35 -12.47 -38.29
C MET A 166 25.30 -13.10 -39.33
N GLU A 167 26.49 -12.54 -39.53
CA GLU A 167 27.45 -13.03 -40.53
C GLU A 167 28.65 -13.79 -39.96
N ASN A 168 28.95 -13.70 -38.66
CA ASN A 168 30.07 -14.41 -38.05
C ASN A 168 29.73 -14.87 -36.63
N SER A 169 29.82 -16.17 -36.38
CA SER A 169 29.40 -16.87 -35.15
C SER A 169 30.20 -16.54 -33.87
N ILE A 170 30.94 -15.42 -33.82
CA ILE A 170 31.71 -15.01 -32.65
C ILE A 170 31.06 -13.75 -32.06
N SER A 171 30.30 -13.92 -30.97
CA SER A 171 29.67 -12.80 -30.26
C SER A 171 30.61 -12.28 -29.17
N HIS A 172 31.09 -11.04 -29.30
CA HIS A 172 31.84 -10.36 -28.23
C HIS A 172 30.86 -9.52 -27.39
N PRO A 173 30.97 -9.52 -26.05
CA PRO A 173 30.15 -8.65 -25.20
C PRO A 173 30.59 -7.18 -25.33
N GLY A 174 29.62 -6.29 -25.53
CA GLY A 174 29.82 -4.84 -25.66
C GLY A 174 29.29 -4.05 -24.46
N LEU A 175 29.70 -2.78 -24.38
CA LEU A 175 29.22 -1.81 -23.41
C LEU A 175 28.22 -0.85 -24.07
N PHE A 176 26.98 -0.86 -23.61
CA PHE A 176 25.87 -0.13 -24.23
C PHE A 176 25.45 1.03 -23.33
N ILE A 177 25.14 2.18 -23.93
CA ILE A 177 24.46 3.29 -23.26
C ILE A 177 23.12 3.50 -23.94
N ALA A 178 22.05 3.63 -23.17
CA ALA A 178 20.73 3.98 -23.68
C ALA A 178 20.15 5.18 -22.94
N ASP A 179 19.25 5.91 -23.60
CA ASP A 179 18.41 6.91 -22.95
C ASP A 179 17.26 6.21 -22.21
N VAL A 180 16.97 6.64 -20.99
CA VAL A 180 15.92 6.07 -20.13
C VAL A 180 14.51 6.36 -20.69
N SER A 181 14.36 7.33 -21.60
CA SER A 181 13.10 7.70 -22.27
C SER A 181 12.63 6.74 -23.37
N GLY A 182 13.45 5.75 -23.78
CA GLY A 182 13.05 4.73 -24.77
C GLY A 182 13.32 5.06 -26.24
N ALA A 183 14.17 6.06 -26.53
CA ALA A 183 14.65 6.33 -27.89
C ALA A 183 15.78 5.35 -28.31
N PRO A 184 15.90 4.98 -29.60
CA PRO A 184 16.92 4.04 -30.08
C PRO A 184 18.36 4.56 -29.90
N VAL A 185 19.28 3.59 -29.77
CA VAL A 185 20.61 3.68 -29.13
C VAL A 185 21.73 4.13 -30.08
N ASP A 186 22.52 5.12 -29.66
CA ASP A 186 23.88 5.35 -30.19
C ASP A 186 24.86 4.38 -29.51
N LEU A 187 25.47 3.54 -30.33
CA LEU A 187 26.44 2.55 -29.91
C LEU A 187 27.82 3.20 -29.76
N LEU A 188 28.26 3.47 -28.53
CA LEU A 188 29.62 3.99 -28.29
C LEU A 188 30.73 2.96 -28.63
N THR A 189 30.41 1.69 -28.90
CA THR A 189 31.41 0.61 -28.79
C THR A 189 31.25 -0.57 -29.76
N ASN A 190 30.97 -0.35 -31.06
CA ASN A 190 31.11 -1.44 -32.06
C ASN A 190 32.57 -1.91 -32.27
N SER A 191 33.53 -1.44 -31.46
CA SER A 191 34.97 -1.58 -31.68
C SER A 191 35.80 -1.91 -30.43
N LEU A 192 35.19 -2.22 -29.28
CA LEU A 192 35.96 -2.59 -28.10
C LEU A 192 36.51 -4.02 -28.24
N GLN A 193 37.85 -4.14 -28.29
CA GLN A 193 38.58 -5.41 -28.42
C GLN A 193 38.66 -6.17 -27.08
N PHE A 194 37.52 -6.47 -26.45
CA PHE A 194 37.48 -7.23 -25.20
C PHE A 194 36.77 -8.57 -25.38
N GLU A 195 37.35 -9.62 -24.77
CA GLU A 195 36.71 -10.92 -24.60
C GLU A 195 35.51 -10.81 -23.64
N THR A 196 35.64 -10.00 -22.58
CA THR A 196 34.56 -9.71 -21.64
C THR A 196 34.75 -8.36 -20.94
N ILE A 197 33.62 -7.75 -20.55
CA ILE A 197 33.54 -6.50 -19.79
C ILE A 197 32.71 -6.75 -18.54
N LEU A 198 33.07 -6.13 -17.41
CA LEU A 198 32.32 -6.20 -16.14
C LEU A 198 32.27 -4.84 -15.43
N PHE A 199 31.25 -4.68 -14.58
CA PHE A 199 31.08 -3.58 -13.62
C PHE A 199 31.14 -2.17 -14.23
N PRO A 200 30.33 -1.87 -15.26
CA PRO A 200 30.28 -0.52 -15.78
C PRO A 200 29.71 0.43 -14.73
N LYS A 201 30.37 1.59 -14.55
CA LYS A 201 30.00 2.61 -13.56
C LYS A 201 30.20 4.02 -14.10
N PHE A 202 29.18 4.87 -14.02
CA PHE A 202 29.32 6.29 -14.33
C PHE A 202 30.16 7.00 -13.27
N SER A 203 30.97 7.97 -13.71
CA SER A 203 31.58 8.93 -12.80
C SER A 203 30.49 9.79 -12.12
N PRO A 204 30.74 10.32 -10.92
CA PRO A 204 29.78 11.19 -10.21
C PRO A 204 29.37 12.45 -10.99
N ASP A 205 30.21 12.91 -11.93
CA ASP A 205 29.89 14.00 -12.86
C ASP A 205 29.24 13.55 -14.19
N GLY A 206 29.10 12.24 -14.42
CA GLY A 206 28.47 11.62 -15.58
C GLY A 206 29.29 11.67 -16.87
N LYS A 207 30.52 12.21 -16.85
CA LYS A 207 31.33 12.41 -18.06
C LYS A 207 32.11 11.18 -18.51
N ASN A 208 32.36 10.24 -17.62
CA ASN A 208 33.13 9.04 -17.89
C ASN A 208 32.42 7.79 -17.38
N ILE A 209 32.73 6.65 -17.98
CA ILE A 209 32.31 5.34 -17.49
C ILE A 209 33.56 4.51 -17.24
N SER A 210 33.70 3.98 -16.02
CA SER A 210 34.73 3.01 -15.67
C SER A 210 34.20 1.59 -15.85
N PHE A 211 35.05 0.66 -16.27
CA PHE A 211 34.73 -0.76 -16.31
C PHE A 211 35.99 -1.62 -16.26
N ALA A 212 35.84 -2.90 -15.92
CA ALA A 212 36.90 -3.90 -16.05
C ALA A 212 36.78 -4.59 -17.42
N GLY A 213 37.86 -4.59 -18.21
CA GLY A 213 37.91 -5.25 -19.52
C GLY A 213 38.96 -6.36 -19.54
N ARG A 214 38.61 -7.51 -20.11
CA ARG A 214 39.50 -8.64 -20.36
C ARG A 214 39.85 -8.70 -21.84
N ASN A 215 41.13 -8.72 -22.17
CA ASN A 215 41.60 -8.85 -23.55
C ASN A 215 41.67 -10.33 -24.00
N ASP A 216 42.05 -10.56 -25.25
CA ASP A 216 42.22 -11.87 -25.89
C ASP A 216 43.32 -12.74 -25.27
N THR A 217 44.32 -12.13 -24.62
CA THR A 217 45.37 -12.86 -23.87
C THR A 217 44.93 -13.29 -22.47
N GLY A 218 43.69 -12.96 -22.07
CA GLY A 218 43.11 -13.28 -20.77
C GLY A 218 43.54 -12.35 -19.62
N GLU A 219 44.21 -11.24 -19.94
CA GLU A 219 44.59 -10.19 -18.99
C GLU A 219 43.44 -9.19 -18.81
N TRP A 220 43.24 -8.76 -17.57
CA TRP A 220 42.29 -7.74 -17.19
C TRP A 220 42.98 -6.40 -16.97
N ALA A 221 42.27 -5.31 -17.22
CA ALA A 221 42.62 -3.98 -16.74
C ALA A 221 41.34 -3.16 -16.49
N PHE A 222 41.47 -2.10 -15.70
CA PHE A 222 40.44 -1.09 -15.60
C PHE A 222 40.59 -0.07 -16.73
N TYR A 223 39.47 0.34 -17.28
CA TYR A 223 39.37 1.32 -18.36
C TYR A 223 38.39 2.42 -17.98
N ALA A 224 38.60 3.60 -18.55
CA ALA A 224 37.64 4.70 -18.54
C ALA A 224 37.34 5.14 -19.98
N ILE A 225 36.07 5.27 -20.32
CA ILE A 225 35.62 5.83 -21.60
C ILE A 225 34.89 7.14 -21.36
N ASN A 226 35.23 8.16 -22.14
CA ASN A 226 34.51 9.42 -22.11
C ASN A 226 33.16 9.29 -22.85
N VAL A 227 32.09 9.73 -22.20
CA VAL A 227 30.71 9.55 -22.68
C VAL A 227 30.39 10.43 -23.89
N GLU A 228 31.06 11.57 -24.05
CA GLU A 228 30.78 12.56 -25.10
C GLU A 228 31.51 12.23 -26.41
N ASN A 229 32.80 11.90 -26.32
CA ASN A 229 33.66 11.70 -27.49
C ASN A 229 34.13 10.24 -27.70
N GLY A 230 33.76 9.32 -26.80
CA GLY A 230 34.10 7.90 -26.91
C GLY A 230 35.57 7.56 -26.71
N VAL A 231 36.40 8.50 -26.25
CA VAL A 231 37.83 8.24 -26.00
C VAL A 231 38.00 7.23 -24.88
N LEU A 232 38.55 6.07 -25.22
CA LEU A 232 38.89 4.99 -24.31
C LEU A 232 40.32 5.14 -23.79
N LYS A 233 40.51 4.97 -22.48
CA LYS A 233 41.84 4.89 -21.84
C LYS A 233 41.92 3.71 -20.89
N GLN A 234 43.03 2.99 -20.94
CA GLN A 234 43.42 2.07 -19.87
C GLN A 234 43.94 2.89 -18.69
N ILE A 235 43.41 2.64 -17.50
CA ILE A 235 43.73 3.44 -16.30
C ILE A 235 44.50 2.65 -15.24
N SER A 236 44.64 1.33 -15.39
CA SER A 236 45.42 0.50 -14.47
C SER A 236 46.50 -0.30 -15.20
N GLU A 237 47.44 -0.84 -14.42
CA GLU A 237 48.27 -1.96 -14.86
C GLU A 237 47.39 -3.16 -15.24
N LYS A 238 47.89 -4.02 -16.14
CA LYS A 238 47.24 -5.27 -16.49
C LYS A 238 47.43 -6.33 -15.41
N PHE A 239 46.46 -7.21 -15.25
CA PHE A 239 46.44 -8.22 -14.20
C PHE A 239 45.77 -9.54 -14.65
N LYS A 240 46.05 -10.66 -13.99
CA LYS A 240 45.55 -12.00 -14.36
C LYS A 240 44.68 -12.57 -13.25
N SER A 241 43.45 -12.94 -13.61
CA SER A 241 42.52 -13.56 -12.67
C SER A 241 43.06 -14.89 -12.13
N GLY A 242 43.08 -15.05 -10.81
CA GLY A 242 43.41 -16.31 -10.14
C GLY A 242 44.88 -16.52 -9.79
N GLU A 243 45.82 -15.75 -10.35
CA GLU A 243 47.26 -15.86 -9.97
C GLU A 243 47.60 -15.05 -8.71
N SER A 244 46.66 -14.24 -8.20
CA SER A 244 46.96 -13.30 -7.10
C SER A 244 45.76 -12.89 -6.23
N GLY A 245 44.56 -13.47 -6.36
CA GLY A 245 43.42 -13.04 -5.53
C GLY A 245 42.99 -11.59 -5.80
N GLU A 246 42.87 -11.19 -7.06
CA GLU A 246 42.44 -9.84 -7.43
C GLU A 246 40.93 -9.65 -7.35
N SER A 247 40.52 -8.46 -6.92
CA SER A 247 39.13 -8.03 -6.91
C SER A 247 38.78 -7.41 -8.25
N TYR A 248 37.66 -7.81 -8.83
CA TYR A 248 37.10 -7.11 -9.99
C TYR A 248 36.43 -5.77 -9.64
N GLY A 249 36.40 -5.41 -8.35
CA GLY A 249 35.72 -4.21 -7.86
C GLY A 249 36.60 -2.96 -7.93
N SER A 250 36.11 -1.94 -8.63
CA SER A 250 36.61 -0.57 -8.56
C SER A 250 35.46 0.37 -8.20
N CYS A 251 35.76 1.50 -7.59
CA CYS A 251 34.79 2.56 -7.36
C CYS A 251 35.35 3.93 -7.73
N TRP A 252 34.48 4.81 -8.23
CA TRP A 252 34.81 6.20 -8.45
C TRP A 252 35.02 6.92 -7.11
N HIS A 253 36.04 7.76 -7.07
CA HIS A 253 36.14 8.80 -6.06
C HIS A 253 35.11 9.92 -6.35
N PRO A 254 34.51 10.57 -5.34
CA PRO A 254 33.51 11.64 -5.51
C PRO A 254 33.97 12.80 -6.39
N ASP A 255 35.28 13.01 -6.51
CA ASP A 255 35.88 14.06 -7.34
C ASP A 255 35.77 13.82 -8.86
N SER A 256 35.28 12.65 -9.28
CA SER A 256 35.14 12.23 -10.68
C SER A 256 36.44 12.17 -11.49
N LYS A 257 37.59 12.28 -10.84
CA LYS A 257 38.92 12.28 -11.47
C LYS A 257 39.75 11.07 -11.11
N HIS A 258 39.37 10.39 -10.02
CA HIS A 258 40.09 9.23 -9.53
C HIS A 258 39.19 8.00 -9.43
N ILE A 259 39.82 6.84 -9.62
CA ILE A 259 39.22 5.52 -9.43
C ILE A 259 40.06 4.75 -8.44
N VAL A 260 39.42 4.16 -7.45
CA VAL A 260 40.05 3.32 -6.43
C VAL A 260 39.78 1.86 -6.78
N SER A 261 40.82 1.04 -6.73
CA SER A 261 40.73 -0.40 -6.96
C SER A 261 41.60 -1.15 -5.96
N LEU A 262 41.28 -2.43 -5.72
CA LEU A 262 42.09 -3.31 -4.91
C LEU A 262 43.11 -4.07 -5.77
N ASN A 263 44.39 -3.81 -5.55
CA ASN A 263 45.50 -4.61 -6.05
C ASN A 263 45.96 -5.57 -4.95
N SER A 264 46.03 -6.86 -5.25
CA SER A 264 46.37 -7.88 -4.23
C SER A 264 47.79 -7.78 -3.66
N LYS A 265 48.73 -7.16 -4.39
CA LYS A 265 50.12 -6.96 -3.94
C LYS A 265 50.35 -5.61 -3.28
N LYS A 266 49.63 -4.58 -3.73
CA LYS A 266 49.81 -3.19 -3.32
C LYS A 266 48.76 -2.69 -2.31
N GLY A 267 47.64 -3.39 -2.15
CA GLY A 267 46.48 -2.95 -1.38
C GLY A 267 45.54 -2.05 -2.19
N LEU A 268 44.99 -1.01 -1.59
CA LEU A 268 44.14 -0.04 -2.29
C LEU A 268 45.00 0.89 -3.14
N VAL A 269 44.71 0.96 -4.43
CA VAL A 269 45.43 1.80 -5.39
C VAL A 269 44.47 2.80 -6.01
N THR A 270 44.86 4.07 -6.00
CA THR A 270 44.11 5.16 -6.62
C THR A 270 44.78 5.56 -7.93
N TYR A 271 44.02 5.51 -9.02
CA TYR A 271 44.46 5.90 -10.36
C TYR A 271 43.76 7.19 -10.78
N ASN A 272 44.48 8.06 -11.49
CA ASN A 272 43.86 9.16 -12.23
C ASN A 272 43.44 8.71 -13.65
N LEU A 273 42.73 9.56 -14.38
CA LEU A 273 42.28 9.27 -15.76
C LEU A 273 43.41 9.22 -16.80
N ALA A 274 44.66 9.55 -16.44
CA ALA A 274 45.83 9.32 -17.27
C ALA A 274 46.46 7.94 -17.05
N GLY A 275 45.98 7.19 -16.05
CA GLY A 275 46.50 5.87 -15.65
C GLY A 275 47.67 5.94 -14.68
N GLU A 276 47.96 7.13 -14.13
CA GLU A 276 49.02 7.30 -13.13
C GLU A 276 48.48 6.92 -11.75
N THR A 277 49.32 6.22 -10.97
CA THR A 277 49.02 5.94 -9.57
C THR A 277 49.25 7.20 -8.74
N THR A 278 48.19 7.72 -8.11
CA THR A 278 48.25 8.93 -7.27
C THR A 278 48.31 8.62 -5.78
N ASN A 279 47.84 7.44 -5.38
CA ASN A 279 47.94 6.96 -4.00
C ASN A 279 48.00 5.43 -3.95
N THR A 280 48.66 4.88 -2.93
CA THR A 280 48.70 3.44 -2.66
C THR A 280 48.72 3.21 -1.16
N ILE A 281 47.80 2.39 -0.68
CA ILE A 281 47.63 2.06 0.73
C ILE A 281 47.76 0.56 0.86
N ALA A 282 48.82 0.12 1.54
CA ALA A 282 48.99 -1.28 1.87
C ALA A 282 47.81 -1.75 2.73
N TRP A 283 47.13 -2.80 2.29
CA TRP A 283 45.98 -3.33 3.00
C TRP A 283 46.03 -4.85 3.03
N ASN A 284 46.06 -5.40 4.24
CA ASN A 284 45.97 -6.83 4.49
C ASN A 284 44.51 -7.18 4.80
N TYR A 285 44.01 -8.26 4.19
CA TYR A 285 42.67 -8.78 4.40
C TYR A 285 42.75 -10.27 4.77
N ASP A 286 41.83 -10.73 5.63
CA ASP A 286 42.04 -11.98 6.39
C ASP A 286 41.63 -13.26 5.64
N TRP A 287 40.55 -13.24 4.85
CA TRP A 287 39.94 -14.49 4.34
C TRP A 287 39.66 -14.49 2.84
N CYS A 288 38.76 -13.61 2.40
CA CYS A 288 38.43 -13.45 0.99
C CYS A 288 38.85 -12.07 0.51
N VAL A 289 39.19 -12.03 -0.77
CA VAL A 289 39.48 -10.81 -1.51
C VAL A 289 38.29 -9.85 -1.39
N PRO A 290 38.46 -8.68 -0.74
CA PRO A 290 37.44 -7.66 -0.64
C PRO A 290 36.91 -7.23 -2.01
N ARG A 291 35.60 -7.10 -2.16
CA ARG A 291 34.97 -6.57 -3.37
C ARG A 291 34.45 -5.16 -3.11
N LEU A 292 35.16 -4.17 -3.65
CA LEU A 292 34.79 -2.76 -3.52
C LEU A 292 33.46 -2.50 -4.21
N THR A 293 32.61 -1.69 -3.58
CA THR A 293 31.27 -1.37 -4.10
C THR A 293 31.12 0.11 -4.43
N SER A 294 31.46 1.00 -3.51
CA SER A 294 31.30 2.44 -3.70
C SER A 294 32.10 3.26 -2.69
N HIS A 295 32.50 4.47 -3.10
CA HIS A 295 33.11 5.46 -2.21
C HIS A 295 32.04 6.33 -1.56
N SER A 296 32.24 6.71 -0.30
CA SER A 296 31.29 7.57 0.42
C SER A 296 31.23 8.95 -0.24
N PRO A 297 30.12 9.68 -0.08
CA PRO A 297 29.92 10.96 -0.75
C PRO A 297 30.98 12.04 -0.47
N ASP A 298 31.58 12.00 0.71
CA ASP A 298 32.65 12.90 1.15
C ASP A 298 34.07 12.36 0.86
N GLY A 299 34.17 11.15 0.32
CA GLY A 299 35.42 10.48 0.00
C GLY A 299 36.20 9.96 1.20
N LYS A 300 35.61 9.87 2.41
CA LYS A 300 36.29 9.37 3.62
C LYS A 300 36.28 7.85 3.76
N TRP A 301 35.31 7.15 3.17
CA TRP A 301 35.10 5.71 3.37
C TRP A 301 34.88 4.98 2.06
N ILE A 302 35.53 3.82 1.90
CA ILE A 302 35.31 2.89 0.80
C ILE A 302 34.50 1.71 1.33
N SER A 303 33.33 1.48 0.73
CA SER A 303 32.51 0.32 1.05
C SER A 303 32.96 -0.91 0.25
N TYR A 304 32.88 -2.06 0.89
CA TYR A 304 33.17 -3.34 0.27
C TYR A 304 32.40 -4.47 0.94
N TYR A 305 32.39 -5.64 0.31
CA TYR A 305 31.95 -6.87 0.98
C TYR A 305 33.02 -7.95 0.93
N SER A 306 33.09 -8.76 1.98
CA SER A 306 34.01 -9.90 2.08
C SER A 306 33.41 -11.00 2.96
N CYS A 307 33.91 -12.23 2.79
CA CYS A 307 33.54 -13.34 3.65
C CYS A 307 34.04 -13.10 5.09
N THR A 308 33.42 -13.77 6.06
CA THR A 308 33.61 -13.47 7.49
C THR A 308 34.28 -14.60 8.28
N ASN A 309 34.59 -15.71 7.62
CA ASN A 309 35.51 -16.74 8.09
C ASN A 309 36.06 -17.54 6.89
N GLU A 310 37.09 -18.35 7.13
CA GLU A 310 37.72 -19.20 6.13
C GLU A 310 36.83 -20.39 5.72
N ASP A 311 36.10 -20.98 6.69
CA ASP A 311 35.32 -22.21 6.48
C ASP A 311 34.02 -22.01 5.68
N ASN A 312 33.50 -20.78 5.61
CA ASN A 312 32.24 -20.46 4.96
C ASN A 312 32.33 -19.18 4.13
N ARG A 313 32.87 -19.33 2.91
CA ARG A 313 32.97 -18.28 1.90
C ARG A 313 31.64 -17.68 1.45
N TYR A 314 30.51 -18.32 1.78
CA TYR A 314 29.18 -17.81 1.47
C TYR A 314 28.65 -16.85 2.53
N LYS A 315 29.25 -16.79 3.72
CA LYS A 315 28.88 -15.83 4.76
C LYS A 315 29.59 -14.49 4.53
N ILE A 316 29.00 -13.68 3.66
CA ILE A 316 29.50 -12.36 3.27
C ILE A 316 28.82 -11.24 4.05
N ASP A 317 29.62 -10.26 4.46
CA ASP A 317 29.14 -9.04 5.10
C ASP A 317 29.62 -7.78 4.39
N CYS A 318 28.91 -6.68 4.61
CA CYS A 318 29.31 -5.34 4.20
C CYS A 318 30.25 -4.73 5.23
N TRP A 319 31.26 -4.03 4.74
CA TRP A 319 32.33 -3.40 5.51
C TRP A 319 32.66 -2.02 4.95
N LEU A 320 33.28 -1.19 5.78
CA LEU A 320 33.89 0.08 5.40
C LEU A 320 35.38 0.05 5.72
N VAL A 321 36.19 0.58 4.83
CA VAL A 321 37.59 0.94 5.10
C VAL A 321 37.75 2.45 4.93
N SER A 322 38.50 3.11 5.81
CA SER A 322 38.80 4.54 5.64
C SER A 322 39.65 4.75 4.40
N SER A 323 39.55 5.93 3.77
CA SER A 323 40.38 6.29 2.61
C SER A 323 41.87 6.42 2.93
N SER A 324 42.25 6.42 4.21
CA SER A 324 43.62 6.30 4.72
C SER A 324 44.04 4.85 4.98
N GLY A 325 43.10 3.89 5.01
CA GLY A 325 43.33 2.48 5.32
C GLY A 325 43.57 2.15 6.79
N ASP A 326 43.50 3.14 7.68
CA ASP A 326 43.77 3.00 9.11
C ASP A 326 42.59 2.46 9.92
N LYS A 327 41.38 2.45 9.34
CA LYS A 327 40.16 1.94 9.98
C LYS A 327 39.44 0.96 9.09
N ASN A 328 38.93 -0.11 9.71
CA ASN A 328 38.12 -1.13 9.05
C ASN A 328 36.92 -1.49 9.94
N ILE A 329 35.69 -1.35 9.42
CA ILE A 329 34.44 -1.41 10.19
C ILE A 329 33.50 -2.42 9.55
N ARG A 330 33.03 -3.39 10.33
CA ARG A 330 32.00 -4.36 9.89
C ARG A 330 30.61 -3.76 10.07
N LEU A 331 29.87 -3.56 8.98
CA LEU A 331 28.52 -2.98 9.04
C LEU A 331 27.45 -4.03 9.39
N THR A 332 27.55 -5.23 8.83
CA THR A 332 26.55 -6.30 8.97
C THR A 332 27.11 -7.52 9.71
N GLN A 333 26.26 -8.19 10.49
CA GLN A 333 26.63 -9.37 11.31
C GLN A 333 25.49 -10.40 11.42
N ASN A 334 24.52 -10.36 10.52
CA ASN A 334 23.30 -11.18 10.59
C ASN A 334 23.46 -12.52 9.83
N MET A 335 22.39 -13.33 9.81
CA MET A 335 22.39 -14.65 9.16
C MET A 335 22.33 -14.59 7.63
N GLY A 336 21.96 -13.46 7.03
CA GLY A 336 21.90 -13.32 5.57
C GLY A 336 23.25 -12.99 4.96
N ARG A 337 23.35 -13.19 3.65
CA ARG A 337 24.39 -12.65 2.77
C ARG A 337 24.16 -11.14 2.63
N ASN A 338 25.18 -10.32 2.81
CA ASN A 338 25.08 -8.86 2.68
C ASN A 338 26.13 -8.36 1.68
N ALA A 339 25.71 -7.70 0.60
CA ALA A 339 26.62 -7.25 -0.47
C ALA A 339 26.04 -6.13 -1.36
N TYR A 340 26.86 -5.70 -2.34
CA TYR A 340 26.47 -4.84 -3.47
C TYR A 340 25.90 -3.48 -3.08
N GLY A 341 26.53 -2.80 -2.12
CA GLY A 341 25.98 -1.57 -1.57
C GLY A 341 26.33 -0.27 -2.29
N THR A 342 25.52 0.75 -2.05
CA THR A 342 25.61 2.09 -2.63
C THR A 342 25.26 3.14 -1.58
N TRP A 343 25.74 4.37 -1.76
CA TRP A 343 25.54 5.46 -0.82
C TRP A 343 24.46 6.42 -1.27
N SER A 344 23.68 6.92 -0.31
CA SER A 344 22.96 8.18 -0.47
C SER A 344 23.77 9.32 0.16
N ALA A 345 23.97 10.41 -0.59
CA ALA A 345 24.61 11.60 -0.06
C ALA A 345 23.68 12.56 0.69
N THR A 346 22.36 12.40 0.66
CA THR A 346 21.46 13.31 1.38
C THR A 346 21.47 13.05 2.88
N ASP A 347 21.47 11.78 3.29
CA ASP A 347 21.36 11.37 4.69
C ASP A 347 22.52 10.48 5.18
N TYR A 348 23.54 10.28 4.34
CA TYR A 348 24.73 9.46 4.59
C TYR A 348 24.40 8.00 4.93
N SER A 349 23.36 7.47 4.30
CA SER A 349 22.98 6.06 4.44
C SER A 349 23.63 5.17 3.40
N PHE A 350 23.94 3.95 3.83
CA PHE A 350 24.41 2.87 2.99
C PHE A 350 23.28 1.89 2.69
N TYR A 351 22.92 1.75 1.42
CA TYR A 351 21.96 0.77 0.93
C TYR A 351 22.71 -0.46 0.45
N PHE A 352 22.23 -1.65 0.74
CA PHE A 352 22.87 -2.91 0.35
C PHE A 352 21.82 -4.01 0.17
N ILE A 353 22.20 -5.11 -0.48
CA ILE A 353 21.28 -6.23 -0.70
C ILE A 353 21.50 -7.30 0.38
N SER A 354 20.41 -7.86 0.90
CA SER A 354 20.44 -9.00 1.81
C SER A 354 19.29 -9.96 1.58
N ASP A 355 19.57 -11.25 1.78
CA ASP A 355 18.61 -12.35 1.75
C ASP A 355 18.21 -12.83 3.16
N ARG A 356 18.50 -12.03 4.19
CA ARG A 356 18.26 -12.39 5.60
C ARG A 356 16.80 -12.74 5.92
N ASN A 357 15.86 -12.34 5.06
CA ASN A 357 14.41 -12.56 5.19
C ASN A 357 13.87 -13.46 4.06
N GLY A 358 14.72 -14.27 3.41
CA GLY A 358 14.34 -15.16 2.32
C GLY A 358 14.93 -14.71 0.98
N ASP A 359 14.15 -13.99 0.18
CA ASP A 359 14.59 -13.45 -1.12
C ASP A 359 15.47 -12.20 -0.97
N TRP A 360 16.34 -11.96 -1.95
CA TRP A 360 17.28 -10.84 -1.95
C TRP A 360 16.54 -9.51 -2.07
N ASN A 361 16.68 -8.66 -1.06
CA ASN A 361 16.03 -7.36 -0.96
C ASN A 361 17.02 -6.27 -0.52
N ILE A 362 16.67 -5.02 -0.74
CA ILE A 362 17.49 -3.87 -0.33
C ILE A 362 17.22 -3.55 1.12
N PHE A 363 18.29 -3.27 1.85
CA PHE A 363 18.31 -2.78 3.20
C PHE A 363 19.11 -1.47 3.26
N LYS A 364 18.81 -0.63 4.24
CA LYS A 364 19.44 0.65 4.50
C LYS A 364 20.02 0.65 5.90
N ILE A 365 21.20 1.23 6.07
CA ILE A 365 21.76 1.54 7.38
C ILE A 365 22.36 2.95 7.35
N LYS A 366 22.03 3.76 8.36
CA LYS A 366 22.60 5.10 8.49
C LYS A 366 24.00 4.99 9.07
N ILE A 367 24.94 5.80 8.56
CA ILE A 367 26.34 5.78 8.98
C ILE A 367 26.72 7.17 9.51
N ASP A 368 27.48 7.21 10.59
CA ASP A 368 28.12 8.43 11.08
C ASP A 368 29.32 8.78 10.17
N PRO A 369 29.34 9.97 9.53
CA PRO A 369 30.36 10.30 8.53
C PRO A 369 31.78 10.46 9.12
N GLU A 370 31.91 10.80 10.40
CA GLU A 370 33.22 11.03 11.03
C GLU A 370 33.84 9.73 11.55
N THR A 371 33.02 8.87 12.12
CA THR A 371 33.48 7.63 12.76
C THR A 371 33.37 6.42 11.85
N GLY A 372 32.47 6.44 10.87
CA GLY A 372 32.10 5.30 10.02
C GLY A 372 31.23 4.28 10.75
N GLU A 373 30.85 4.55 12.00
CA GLU A 373 30.01 3.66 12.78
C GLU A 373 28.55 3.71 12.32
N LYS A 374 27.86 2.58 12.46
CA LYS A 374 26.43 2.51 12.15
C LYS A 374 25.59 3.20 13.21
N ILE A 375 24.58 3.94 12.75
CA ILE A 375 23.57 4.59 13.59
C ILE A 375 22.29 3.74 13.48
N GLY A 376 21.96 3.01 14.55
CA GLY A 376 20.77 2.17 14.62
C GLY A 376 20.94 0.79 13.97
N VAL A 377 19.81 0.19 13.58
CA VAL A 377 19.74 -1.13 12.95
C VAL A 377 19.44 -1.00 11.46
N ALA A 378 19.82 -2.01 10.68
CA ALA A 378 19.52 -2.02 9.25
C ALA A 378 18.01 -2.23 9.01
N GLU A 379 17.41 -1.34 8.24
CA GLU A 379 16.00 -1.33 7.84
C GLU A 379 15.84 -1.97 6.45
N GLN A 380 14.77 -2.73 6.21
CA GLN A 380 14.47 -3.27 4.88
C GLN A 380 13.71 -2.24 4.05
N ILE A 381 14.15 -2.00 2.81
CA ILE A 381 13.61 -1.00 1.88
C ILE A 381 12.73 -1.61 0.80
N THR A 382 13.07 -2.82 0.34
CA THR A 382 12.25 -3.54 -0.65
C THR A 382 11.73 -4.85 -0.09
N PHE A 383 10.56 -5.30 -0.54
CA PHE A 383 9.89 -6.49 -0.01
C PHE A 383 9.42 -7.44 -1.13
N HIS A 384 10.32 -7.77 -2.05
CA HIS A 384 10.05 -8.70 -3.15
C HIS A 384 10.07 -10.15 -2.68
N TYR A 385 9.15 -10.95 -3.24
CA TYR A 385 9.02 -12.40 -3.00
C TYR A 385 8.99 -13.19 -4.29
N ASN A 386 9.55 -14.42 -4.24
CA ASN A 386 9.85 -15.23 -5.42
C ASN A 386 10.60 -14.42 -6.47
N ALA A 387 11.40 -13.45 -6.03
CA ALA A 387 12.06 -12.49 -6.88
C ALA A 387 13.27 -11.90 -6.16
N ASN A 388 14.38 -11.76 -6.87
CA ASN A 388 15.63 -11.26 -6.31
C ASN A 388 15.94 -9.86 -6.83
N VAL A 389 16.25 -8.96 -5.90
CA VAL A 389 16.79 -7.63 -6.21
C VAL A 389 18.29 -7.71 -6.50
N PHE A 390 18.75 -6.93 -7.47
CA PHE A 390 20.16 -6.79 -7.84
C PHE A 390 20.51 -5.35 -8.21
N SER A 391 21.80 -4.99 -8.16
CA SER A 391 22.31 -3.68 -8.62
C SER A 391 21.56 -2.44 -8.08
N PRO A 392 21.50 -2.21 -6.75
CA PRO A 392 20.96 -0.96 -6.23
C PRO A 392 21.88 0.22 -6.63
N VAL A 393 21.27 1.30 -7.09
CA VAL A 393 21.94 2.53 -7.52
C VAL A 393 21.11 3.70 -7.00
N ILE A 394 21.75 4.70 -6.41
CA ILE A 394 21.09 5.97 -6.11
C ILE A 394 21.34 6.90 -7.30
N ILE A 395 20.25 7.30 -7.98
CA ILE A 395 20.28 8.29 -9.07
C ILE A 395 19.78 9.62 -8.53
N LYS A 396 20.09 10.72 -9.26
CA LYS A 396 19.37 11.99 -9.25
C LYS A 396 19.29 12.63 -7.87
N ASP A 397 20.01 13.73 -7.64
CA ASP A 397 19.98 14.53 -6.39
C ASP A 397 20.25 13.78 -5.06
N ASN A 398 20.76 12.55 -5.12
CA ASN A 398 21.05 11.65 -4.00
C ASN A 398 19.82 11.08 -3.26
N SER A 399 18.61 11.14 -3.83
CA SER A 399 17.40 10.68 -3.16
C SER A 399 16.69 9.48 -3.82
N THR A 400 16.91 9.20 -5.10
CA THR A 400 16.12 8.21 -5.85
C THR A 400 16.82 6.86 -5.94
N LEU A 401 16.22 5.80 -5.40
CA LEU A 401 16.78 4.44 -5.46
C LEU A 401 16.29 3.67 -6.70
N VAL A 402 17.22 3.09 -7.46
CA VAL A 402 16.97 2.26 -8.64
C VAL A 402 17.57 0.88 -8.41
N TYR A 403 16.90 -0.17 -8.89
CA TYR A 403 17.40 -1.53 -8.78
C TYR A 403 16.87 -2.45 -9.87
N GLY A 404 17.58 -3.54 -10.11
CA GLY A 404 17.12 -4.64 -10.95
C GLY A 404 16.28 -5.62 -10.16
N LEU A 405 15.23 -6.19 -10.77
CA LEU A 405 14.39 -7.22 -10.19
C LEU A 405 14.34 -8.44 -11.11
N GLN A 406 14.58 -9.62 -10.54
CA GLN A 406 14.52 -10.91 -11.24
C GLN A 406 13.43 -11.80 -10.64
N LYS A 407 12.35 -12.08 -11.39
CA LYS A 407 11.33 -13.07 -11.05
C LYS A 407 11.26 -14.16 -12.13
N GLU A 408 10.46 -13.92 -13.17
CA GLU A 408 10.42 -14.72 -14.41
C GLU A 408 11.27 -14.06 -15.52
N ILE A 409 11.25 -12.73 -15.56
CA ILE A 409 12.11 -11.90 -16.42
C ILE A 409 12.90 -10.93 -15.54
N ARG A 410 14.04 -10.43 -16.07
CA ARG A 410 14.80 -9.33 -15.46
C ARG A 410 14.25 -7.99 -15.95
N ARG A 411 14.03 -7.06 -15.02
CA ARG A 411 13.62 -5.68 -15.30
C ARG A 411 14.32 -4.70 -14.37
N ILE A 412 14.32 -3.42 -14.73
CA ILE A 412 14.80 -2.34 -13.87
C ILE A 412 13.60 -1.60 -13.27
N VAL A 413 13.69 -1.26 -11.99
CA VAL A 413 12.68 -0.57 -11.19
C VAL A 413 13.30 0.73 -10.66
N ILE A 414 12.63 1.85 -10.91
CA ILE A 414 13.01 3.17 -10.39
C ILE A 414 12.02 3.51 -9.27
N LEU A 415 12.50 3.69 -8.04
CA LEU A 415 11.68 4.22 -6.93
C LEU A 415 11.66 5.74 -7.03
N GLY A 416 10.83 6.25 -7.94
CA GLY A 416 10.48 7.67 -7.98
C GLY A 416 9.41 7.98 -6.93
N ASN A 417 9.29 9.26 -6.56
CA ASN A 417 8.39 9.87 -5.58
C ASN A 417 6.88 9.73 -5.89
N GLU A 418 6.48 8.62 -6.51
CA GLU A 418 5.13 8.10 -6.44
C GLU A 418 4.98 7.57 -5.01
N ASN A 419 3.88 7.95 -4.35
CA ASN A 419 3.47 7.30 -3.12
C ASN A 419 3.79 5.82 -3.25
N LEU A 420 4.52 5.29 -2.27
CA LEU A 420 4.43 3.88 -1.98
C LEU A 420 2.92 3.60 -2.00
N ASP A 421 2.42 2.97 -3.06
CA ASP A 421 1.40 1.94 -2.92
C ASP A 421 2.06 0.90 -2.01
N SER A 422 2.16 1.29 -0.73
CA SER A 422 2.85 0.67 0.39
C SER A 422 2.16 -0.62 0.74
N ASN A 423 0.95 -0.77 0.21
CA ASN A 423 0.17 -1.96 0.01
C ASN A 423 1.11 -3.06 -0.52
N LYS A 424 1.46 -3.94 0.41
CA LYS A 424 2.19 -5.17 0.15
C LYS A 424 1.26 -6.36 0.37
N THR A 425 1.08 -7.22 -0.63
CA THR A 425 0.38 -8.49 -0.41
C THR A 425 1.22 -9.39 0.51
N ILE A 426 0.72 -9.72 1.70
CA ILE A 426 1.41 -10.58 2.66
C ILE A 426 0.95 -12.03 2.53
N ALA A 427 -0.34 -12.26 2.29
CA ALA A 427 -0.93 -13.58 2.18
C ALA A 427 -2.26 -13.54 1.40
N THR A 428 -2.83 -14.71 1.13
CA THR A 428 -4.17 -14.87 0.56
C THR A 428 -5.07 -15.48 1.64
N GLY A 429 -6.18 -14.82 1.95
CA GLY A 429 -7.04 -15.21 3.07
C GLY A 429 -8.07 -14.14 3.44
N ASN A 430 -8.75 -14.38 4.56
CA ASN A 430 -9.83 -13.54 5.08
C ASN A 430 -9.60 -13.15 6.53
N GLY A 431 -10.25 -12.03 6.91
CA GLY A 431 -10.36 -11.55 8.28
C GLY A 431 -9.02 -11.25 8.92
N ALA A 432 -8.08 -10.61 8.22
CA ALA A 432 -6.74 -10.37 8.77
C ALA A 432 -6.74 -9.45 10.00
N ILE A 433 -5.90 -9.78 10.98
CA ILE A 433 -5.66 -9.00 12.20
C ILE A 433 -4.15 -8.80 12.36
N LEU A 434 -3.70 -7.56 12.56
CA LEU A 434 -2.30 -7.24 12.85
C LEU A 434 -2.04 -7.33 14.36
N SER A 435 -0.90 -7.90 14.75
CA SER A 435 -0.47 -7.92 16.14
C SER A 435 -0.21 -6.50 16.67
N PRO A 436 -0.37 -6.23 17.97
CA PRO A 436 -0.18 -4.89 18.53
C PRO A 436 1.20 -4.29 18.29
N ASP A 437 2.24 -5.13 18.23
CA ASP A 437 3.62 -4.73 17.91
C ASP A 437 3.87 -4.54 16.39
N GLY A 438 2.87 -4.80 15.55
CA GLY A 438 2.96 -4.73 14.10
C GLY A 438 3.78 -5.83 13.44
N ALA A 439 4.23 -6.85 14.17
CA ALA A 439 5.15 -7.85 13.63
C ALA A 439 4.47 -9.02 12.89
N THR A 440 3.24 -9.38 13.27
CA THR A 440 2.57 -10.61 12.84
C THR A 440 1.17 -10.33 12.33
N VAL A 441 0.82 -10.89 11.17
CA VAL A 441 -0.53 -10.89 10.60
C VAL A 441 -1.17 -12.25 10.85
N TYR A 442 -2.31 -12.28 11.54
CA TYR A 442 -3.15 -13.46 11.68
C TYR A 442 -4.26 -13.43 10.64
N TYR A 443 -4.62 -14.57 10.05
CA TYR A 443 -5.65 -14.67 9.02
C TYR A 443 -6.17 -16.10 8.85
N VAL A 444 -7.32 -16.27 8.19
CA VAL A 444 -7.83 -17.58 7.76
C VAL A 444 -7.58 -17.75 6.26
N GLU A 445 -7.00 -18.87 5.84
CA GLU A 445 -6.67 -19.09 4.42
C GLU A 445 -7.90 -19.48 3.58
N ALA A 446 -7.94 -19.04 2.32
CA ALA A 446 -9.01 -19.38 1.38
C ALA A 446 -8.60 -20.57 0.48
N GLY A 447 -9.12 -21.77 0.73
CA GLY A 447 -8.86 -22.95 -0.10
C GLY A 447 -9.73 -24.17 0.24
N ASN A 448 -9.86 -25.12 -0.69
CA ASN A 448 -10.82 -26.24 -0.63
C ASN A 448 -10.60 -27.29 0.49
N ASN A 449 -9.55 -27.18 1.31
CA ASN A 449 -9.21 -28.23 2.27
C ASN A 449 -8.41 -27.74 3.50
N ASN A 450 -8.35 -26.43 3.78
CA ASN A 450 -7.42 -25.98 4.83
C ASN A 450 -7.82 -24.68 5.55
N ASP A 451 -8.80 -24.80 6.45
CA ASP A 451 -9.54 -23.67 7.03
C ASP A 451 -9.06 -23.28 8.44
N GLY A 452 -7.78 -23.45 8.77
CA GLY A 452 -7.24 -23.07 10.08
C GLY A 452 -6.93 -21.56 10.20
N ILE A 453 -6.58 -21.12 11.41
CA ILE A 453 -5.96 -19.81 11.61
C ILE A 453 -4.46 -19.93 11.30
N TYR A 454 -3.95 -18.97 10.54
CA TYR A 454 -2.55 -18.85 10.16
C TYR A 454 -1.95 -17.58 10.74
N SER A 455 -0.62 -17.59 10.91
CA SER A 455 0.19 -16.40 11.13
C SER A 455 1.22 -16.26 10.03
N ALA A 456 1.44 -15.05 9.55
CA ALA A 456 2.57 -14.66 8.73
C ALA A 456 3.29 -13.48 9.36
N ASN A 457 4.61 -13.42 9.22
CA ASN A 457 5.36 -12.23 9.59
C ASN A 457 4.96 -11.08 8.64
N ARG A 458 4.78 -9.86 9.15
CA ARG A 458 4.44 -8.68 8.33
C ARG A 458 5.45 -8.44 7.21
N LEU A 459 6.73 -8.69 7.50
CA LEU A 459 7.83 -8.58 6.53
C LEU A 459 7.83 -9.72 5.51
N GLY A 460 7.02 -10.77 5.71
CA GLY A 460 6.92 -11.95 4.88
C GLY A 460 7.65 -13.17 5.40
N GLY A 461 7.56 -14.25 4.64
CA GLY A 461 8.18 -15.53 4.94
C GLY A 461 7.16 -16.66 5.01
N ASP A 462 7.57 -17.79 5.60
CA ASP A 462 6.71 -18.95 5.73
C ASP A 462 5.50 -18.65 6.63
N LYS A 463 4.31 -18.95 6.12
CA LYS A 463 3.09 -18.98 6.93
C LYS A 463 3.18 -20.15 7.90
N LYS A 464 2.74 -19.92 9.13
CA LYS A 464 2.59 -20.97 10.15
C LYS A 464 1.11 -21.21 10.40
N ARG A 465 0.67 -22.45 10.22
CA ARG A 465 -0.67 -22.86 10.66
C ARG A 465 -0.69 -22.95 12.18
N LEU A 466 -1.66 -22.30 12.81
CA LEU A 466 -1.82 -22.27 14.26
C LEU A 466 -2.93 -23.21 14.76
N THR A 467 -3.96 -23.45 13.95
CA THR A 467 -5.07 -24.34 14.31
C THR A 467 -5.39 -25.31 13.18
N GLU A 468 -5.80 -26.52 13.57
CA GLU A 468 -6.35 -27.52 12.64
C GLU A 468 -7.84 -27.31 12.38
N MET A 469 -8.52 -26.59 13.27
CA MET A 469 -9.96 -26.29 13.24
C MET A 469 -10.25 -24.88 12.72
N ASN A 470 -11.41 -24.74 12.08
CA ASN A 470 -11.89 -23.49 11.51
C ASN A 470 -12.62 -22.64 12.55
N PRO A 471 -12.32 -21.34 12.64
CA PRO A 471 -13.24 -20.40 13.24
C PRO A 471 -14.65 -20.55 12.66
N GLY A 472 -15.66 -20.40 13.51
CA GLY A 472 -17.03 -20.23 13.06
C GLY A 472 -17.12 -19.01 12.14
N LYS A 473 -18.11 -19.03 11.25
CA LYS A 473 -18.36 -17.93 10.33
C LYS A 473 -19.50 -17.06 10.87
N GLY A 474 -19.27 -15.75 10.91
CA GLY A 474 -20.31 -14.76 11.14
C GLY A 474 -20.93 -14.30 9.81
N ILE A 475 -21.49 -13.09 9.80
CA ILE A 475 -22.08 -12.48 8.60
C ILE A 475 -21.02 -12.27 7.51
N HIS A 476 -21.43 -12.40 6.25
CA HIS A 476 -20.58 -12.27 5.07
C HIS A 476 -19.38 -13.23 5.04
N ASP A 477 -19.51 -14.40 5.69
CA ASP A 477 -18.44 -15.39 5.84
C ASP A 477 -17.19 -14.88 6.62
N TRP A 478 -17.31 -13.82 7.44
CA TRP A 478 -16.19 -13.35 8.24
C TRP A 478 -15.81 -14.37 9.35
N PRO A 479 -14.52 -14.72 9.50
CA PRO A 479 -14.09 -15.63 10.55
C PRO A 479 -14.22 -15.00 11.95
N CYS A 480 -14.88 -15.70 12.87
CA CYS A 480 -15.14 -15.25 14.24
C CYS A 480 -13.96 -15.54 15.17
N TYR A 481 -12.95 -14.68 15.11
CA TYR A 481 -11.84 -14.68 16.07
C TYR A 481 -11.40 -13.27 16.41
N ALA A 482 -10.77 -13.10 17.58
CA ALA A 482 -10.17 -11.83 17.98
C ALA A 482 -8.88 -12.05 18.76
N LEU A 483 -7.94 -11.13 18.57
CA LEU A 483 -6.68 -11.07 19.28
C LEU A 483 -6.81 -10.16 20.52
N SER A 484 -6.22 -10.58 21.64
CA SER A 484 -6.14 -9.75 22.83
C SER A 484 -5.35 -8.46 22.57
N PRO A 485 -5.67 -7.32 23.21
CA PRO A 485 -4.95 -6.06 23.02
C PRO A 485 -3.45 -6.09 23.30
N ASP A 486 -2.99 -7.05 24.11
CA ASP A 486 -1.56 -7.32 24.37
C ASP A 486 -0.92 -8.28 23.35
N GLY A 487 -1.72 -8.88 22.45
CA GLY A 487 -1.28 -9.80 21.41
C GLY A 487 -0.95 -11.20 21.88
N SER A 488 -1.12 -11.52 23.18
CA SER A 488 -0.66 -12.78 23.78
C SER A 488 -1.61 -13.97 23.55
N THR A 489 -2.90 -13.68 23.34
CA THR A 489 -3.96 -14.69 23.31
C THR A 489 -4.98 -14.38 22.22
N MET A 490 -5.29 -15.37 21.42
CA MET A 490 -6.36 -15.34 20.43
C MET A 490 -7.55 -16.16 20.95
N ALA A 491 -8.76 -15.60 20.83
CA ALA A 491 -10.00 -16.30 21.15
C ALA A 491 -10.81 -16.48 19.87
N PHE A 492 -11.42 -17.66 19.70
CA PHE A 492 -12.26 -17.95 18.54
C PHE A 492 -13.32 -19.01 18.89
N PHE A 493 -14.49 -18.90 18.28
CA PHE A 493 -15.48 -19.97 18.30
C PHE A 493 -15.24 -20.92 17.14
N THR A 494 -15.57 -22.21 17.29
CA THR A 494 -15.67 -23.17 16.19
C THR A 494 -17.03 -23.86 16.24
N THR A 495 -17.60 -24.17 15.08
CA THR A 495 -18.89 -24.87 14.97
C THR A 495 -18.65 -26.36 14.72
N LYS A 496 -19.26 -27.21 15.54
CA LYS A 496 -19.22 -28.66 15.47
C LYS A 496 -20.66 -29.19 15.35
N GLU A 497 -20.87 -30.17 14.47
CA GLU A 497 -22.16 -30.89 14.33
C GLU A 497 -23.38 -29.93 14.21
N GLU A 498 -23.28 -28.96 13.29
CA GLU A 498 -24.24 -27.91 12.90
C GLU A 498 -24.78 -26.97 14.00
N GLU A 499 -24.95 -27.40 15.26
CA GLU A 499 -25.56 -26.60 16.33
C GLU A 499 -24.69 -26.41 17.58
N ILE A 500 -23.48 -26.99 17.65
CA ILE A 500 -22.61 -26.85 18.82
C ILE A 500 -21.50 -25.85 18.53
N GLN A 501 -21.42 -24.78 19.32
CA GLN A 501 -20.30 -23.85 19.27
C GLN A 501 -19.37 -24.03 20.48
N GLU A 502 -18.08 -24.08 20.20
CA GLU A 502 -17.03 -24.26 21.19
C GLU A 502 -16.07 -23.08 21.17
N LEU A 503 -15.84 -22.44 22.33
CA LEU A 503 -14.85 -21.38 22.48
C LEU A 503 -13.47 -21.99 22.73
N TYR A 504 -12.45 -21.46 22.03
CA TYR A 504 -11.05 -21.82 22.22
C TYR A 504 -10.20 -20.59 22.53
N PHE A 505 -9.19 -20.79 23.38
CA PHE A 505 -8.09 -19.87 23.58
C PHE A 505 -6.81 -20.44 22.99
N LEU A 506 -6.08 -19.62 22.25
CA LEU A 506 -4.82 -19.95 21.60
C LEU A 506 -3.75 -18.95 22.04
N SER A 507 -2.63 -19.45 22.56
CA SER A 507 -1.46 -18.64 22.87
C SER A 507 -0.70 -18.34 21.58
N THR A 508 -0.52 -17.06 21.26
CA THR A 508 0.22 -16.64 20.07
C THR A 508 1.72 -16.92 20.19
N ASN A 509 2.25 -16.92 21.41
CA ASN A 509 3.67 -17.16 21.69
C ASN A 509 4.03 -18.65 21.63
N THR A 510 3.19 -19.51 22.21
CA THR A 510 3.52 -20.94 22.40
C THR A 510 2.79 -21.86 21.44
N GLY A 511 1.69 -21.41 20.83
CA GLY A 511 0.77 -22.27 20.09
C GLY A 511 -0.10 -23.18 20.97
N ARG A 512 -0.05 -23.03 22.31
CA ARG A 512 -0.95 -23.75 23.22
C ARG A 512 -2.39 -23.42 22.86
N LEU A 513 -3.19 -24.45 22.60
CA LEU A 513 -4.60 -24.36 22.26
C LEU A 513 -5.42 -25.07 23.34
N GLU A 514 -6.40 -24.38 23.92
CA GLU A 514 -7.29 -24.95 24.93
C GLU A 514 -8.74 -24.64 24.64
N LYS A 515 -9.57 -25.66 24.77
CA LYS A 515 -11.02 -25.53 24.76
C LYS A 515 -11.47 -24.92 26.09
N SER A 516 -12.36 -23.94 26.01
CA SER A 516 -12.90 -23.20 27.16
C SER A 516 -14.32 -23.65 27.48
N VAL A 517 -15.33 -23.19 26.71
CA VAL A 517 -16.74 -23.48 26.95
C VAL A 517 -17.42 -24.08 25.71
N THR A 518 -18.55 -24.75 25.93
CA THR A 518 -19.38 -25.32 24.86
C THR A 518 -20.82 -24.91 25.05
N HIS A 519 -21.41 -24.39 23.98
CA HIS A 519 -22.81 -23.98 23.92
C HIS A 519 -23.53 -24.72 22.80
N LYS A 520 -24.77 -25.14 23.07
CA LYS A 520 -25.67 -25.74 22.08
C LYS A 520 -26.64 -24.69 21.56
N ASN A 521 -26.97 -24.77 20.27
CA ASN A 521 -27.90 -23.90 19.57
C ASN A 521 -27.51 -22.42 19.72
N ALA A 522 -26.20 -22.18 19.77
CA ALA A 522 -25.62 -20.87 19.95
C ALA A 522 -25.24 -20.33 18.57
N ASN A 523 -25.67 -19.12 18.28
CA ASN A 523 -25.10 -18.30 17.23
C ASN A 523 -24.22 -17.22 17.89
N CYS A 524 -23.17 -17.64 18.59
CA CYS A 524 -22.12 -16.75 19.12
C CYS A 524 -21.25 -16.26 17.96
N SER A 525 -21.86 -15.47 17.10
CA SER A 525 -21.14 -14.65 16.14
C SER A 525 -20.54 -13.48 16.89
N PHE A 526 -19.24 -13.25 16.68
CA PHE A 526 -18.47 -12.13 17.23
C PHE A 526 -18.16 -12.16 18.73
N LEU A 527 -16.86 -12.11 19.05
CA LEU A 527 -16.34 -11.94 20.40
C LEU A 527 -15.42 -10.72 20.44
N THR A 528 -15.29 -10.11 21.61
CA THR A 528 -14.45 -8.92 21.80
C THR A 528 -13.68 -8.99 23.12
N TRP A 529 -12.43 -8.55 23.09
CA TRP A 529 -11.55 -8.55 24.26
C TRP A 529 -11.73 -7.27 25.08
N SER A 530 -11.65 -7.43 26.40
CA SER A 530 -11.48 -6.29 27.29
C SER A 530 -10.14 -5.58 27.00
N PRO A 531 -10.06 -4.25 27.13
CA PRO A 531 -8.84 -3.49 26.83
C PRO A 531 -7.62 -3.92 27.65
N ASP A 532 -7.85 -4.49 28.85
CA ASP A 532 -6.81 -5.02 29.72
C ASP A 532 -6.39 -6.46 29.40
N SER A 533 -6.91 -7.05 28.30
CA SER A 533 -6.62 -8.41 27.83
C SER A 533 -7.01 -9.55 28.78
N LYS A 534 -7.86 -9.29 29.80
CA LYS A 534 -8.21 -10.29 30.82
C LYS A 534 -9.52 -11.03 30.57
N LYS A 535 -10.46 -10.44 29.83
CA LYS A 535 -11.79 -11.01 29.60
C LYS A 535 -12.15 -10.96 28.12
N VAL A 536 -12.96 -11.92 27.70
CA VAL A 536 -13.67 -11.90 26.42
C VAL A 536 -15.15 -11.72 26.70
N ALA A 537 -15.83 -10.89 25.92
CA ALA A 537 -17.28 -10.77 25.92
C ALA A 537 -17.87 -11.30 24.62
N PHE A 538 -19.04 -11.94 24.72
CA PHE A 538 -19.77 -12.50 23.58
C PHE A 538 -21.28 -12.57 23.89
N PRO A 539 -22.14 -12.45 22.87
CA PRO A 539 -23.58 -12.62 23.02
C PRO A 539 -23.96 -14.11 23.02
N LEU A 540 -25.00 -14.47 23.76
CA LEU A 540 -25.61 -15.80 23.73
C LEU A 540 -27.09 -15.69 24.13
N GLY A 541 -28.00 -15.94 23.16
CA GLY A 541 -29.44 -15.77 23.35
C GLY A 541 -29.78 -14.31 23.69
N ASN A 542 -30.53 -14.09 24.77
CA ASN A 542 -30.85 -12.74 25.25
C ASN A 542 -29.85 -12.21 26.31
N SER A 543 -28.67 -12.83 26.45
CA SER A 543 -27.67 -12.43 27.45
C SER A 543 -26.31 -12.09 26.84
N ILE A 544 -25.60 -11.15 27.46
CA ILE A 544 -24.16 -10.92 27.22
C ILE A 544 -23.38 -11.67 28.31
N TYR A 545 -22.40 -12.46 27.88
CA TYR A 545 -21.49 -13.15 28.78
C TYR A 545 -20.10 -12.53 28.73
N THR A 546 -19.39 -12.64 29.84
CA THR A 546 -17.94 -12.41 29.92
C THR A 546 -17.25 -13.65 30.44
N ILE A 547 -16.06 -13.93 29.94
CA ILE A 547 -15.24 -15.06 30.40
C ILE A 547 -13.81 -14.58 30.61
N PRO A 548 -13.19 -14.85 31.78
CA PRO A 548 -11.77 -14.63 31.96
C PRO A 548 -10.95 -15.44 30.94
N ALA A 549 -9.86 -14.87 30.43
CA ALA A 549 -8.96 -15.56 29.52
C ALA A 549 -8.50 -16.89 30.14
N TRP A 550 -8.52 -17.97 29.34
CA TRP A 550 -8.14 -19.33 29.77
C TRP A 550 -9.03 -19.95 30.87
N SER A 551 -10.19 -19.35 31.17
CA SER A 551 -11.21 -19.94 32.04
C SER A 551 -12.09 -20.93 31.27
N ASP A 552 -12.73 -21.85 31.98
CA ASP A 552 -13.80 -22.73 31.51
C ASP A 552 -15.19 -22.28 32.01
N LYS A 553 -15.25 -21.12 32.66
CA LYS A 553 -16.46 -20.55 33.26
C LYS A 553 -16.76 -19.17 32.70
N ALA A 554 -17.87 -19.09 31.96
CA ALA A 554 -18.46 -17.83 31.53
C ALA A 554 -19.43 -17.29 32.60
N GLU A 555 -19.38 -15.99 32.83
CA GLU A 555 -20.24 -15.24 33.74
C GLU A 555 -21.21 -14.41 32.92
N LYS A 556 -22.50 -14.50 33.25
CA LYS A 556 -23.52 -13.64 32.66
C LYS A 556 -23.33 -12.21 33.17
N LEU A 557 -23.19 -11.25 32.26
CA LEU A 557 -23.02 -9.83 32.60
C LEU A 557 -24.36 -9.08 32.55
N ALA A 558 -25.14 -9.24 31.48
CA ALA A 558 -26.39 -8.51 31.28
C ALA A 558 -27.42 -9.35 30.51
N VAL A 559 -28.69 -8.99 30.65
CA VAL A 559 -29.84 -9.62 30.00
C VAL A 559 -30.72 -8.55 29.39
N VAL A 560 -31.20 -8.77 28.16
CA VAL A 560 -32.29 -7.98 27.57
C VAL A 560 -33.61 -8.58 28.02
N GLU A 561 -34.36 -7.83 28.82
CA GLU A 561 -35.72 -8.17 29.20
C GLU A 561 -36.68 -7.83 28.04
N ASN A 562 -37.65 -8.70 27.75
CA ASN A 562 -38.66 -8.53 26.69
C ASN A 562 -38.08 -8.17 25.32
N GLY A 563 -37.01 -8.88 24.94
CA GLY A 563 -36.28 -8.64 23.71
C GLY A 563 -35.15 -9.65 23.52
N LYS A 564 -34.34 -9.40 22.50
CA LYS A 564 -33.16 -10.22 22.17
C LYS A 564 -31.99 -9.33 21.77
N TRP A 565 -30.78 -9.84 21.95
CA TRP A 565 -29.61 -9.24 21.31
C TRP A 565 -29.67 -9.48 19.81
N GLU A 566 -29.17 -8.54 19.03
CA GLU A 566 -28.89 -8.82 17.64
C GLU A 566 -27.60 -9.65 17.57
N GLU A 567 -27.76 -10.98 17.41
CA GLU A 567 -26.66 -11.95 17.37
C GLU A 567 -25.74 -11.75 16.15
N ASN A 568 -26.20 -10.93 15.21
CA ASN A 568 -25.57 -10.64 13.93
C ASN A 568 -24.61 -9.43 13.98
N VAL A 569 -24.60 -8.62 15.04
CA VAL A 569 -23.77 -7.40 15.08
C VAL A 569 -22.80 -7.45 16.25
N PRO A 570 -21.52 -7.07 16.08
CA PRO A 570 -20.53 -7.38 17.08
C PRO A 570 -20.58 -6.45 18.30
N LEU A 571 -20.36 -7.04 19.48
CA LEU A 571 -20.12 -6.30 20.72
C LEU A 571 -18.80 -5.51 20.65
N ARG A 572 -18.73 -4.37 21.35
CA ARG A 572 -17.53 -3.53 21.41
C ARG A 572 -17.26 -3.02 22.81
N TRP A 573 -16.13 -3.42 23.40
CA TRP A 573 -15.65 -2.77 24.64
C TRP A 573 -15.26 -1.32 24.39
N SER A 574 -15.59 -0.44 25.33
CA SER A 574 -15.01 0.90 25.38
C SER A 574 -13.51 0.80 25.63
N PRO A 575 -12.67 1.69 25.06
CA PRO A 575 -11.23 1.67 25.28
C PRO A 575 -10.81 1.77 26.76
N ASP A 576 -11.61 2.40 27.60
CA ASP A 576 -11.39 2.49 29.05
C ASP A 576 -11.90 1.27 29.85
N GLY A 577 -12.57 0.31 29.20
CA GLY A 577 -13.05 -0.93 29.78
C GLY A 577 -14.30 -0.82 30.66
N LYS A 578 -14.92 0.37 30.75
CA LYS A 578 -16.11 0.59 31.60
C LYS A 578 -17.42 0.13 30.98
N TYR A 579 -17.49 0.05 29.65
CA TYR A 579 -18.72 -0.23 28.94
C TYR A 579 -18.53 -1.26 27.83
N ILE A 580 -19.60 -1.97 27.49
CA ILE A 580 -19.72 -2.77 26.27
C ILE A 580 -20.89 -2.20 25.48
N ALA A 581 -20.63 -1.72 24.27
CA ALA A 581 -21.65 -1.27 23.35
C ALA A 581 -22.21 -2.46 22.54
N CYS A 582 -23.51 -2.41 22.26
CA CYS A 582 -24.30 -3.52 21.73
C CYS A 582 -25.58 -3.05 21.04
N PHE A 583 -26.15 -3.91 20.21
CA PHE A 583 -27.45 -3.73 19.56
C PHE A 583 -28.48 -4.64 20.20
N ALA A 584 -29.64 -4.09 20.56
CA ALA A 584 -30.74 -4.88 21.11
C ALA A 584 -32.06 -4.55 20.43
N PHE A 585 -32.86 -5.60 20.23
CA PHE A 585 -34.25 -5.54 19.80
C PHE A 585 -35.16 -5.64 21.03
N LEU A 586 -36.11 -4.72 21.17
CA LEU A 586 -37.11 -4.72 22.25
C LEU A 586 -38.51 -4.96 21.65
N GLU A 587 -39.12 -6.09 21.98
CA GLU A 587 -40.36 -6.60 21.35
C GLU A 587 -41.55 -5.63 21.49
N GLU A 588 -41.68 -5.00 22.65
CA GLU A 588 -42.79 -4.07 22.94
C GLU A 588 -42.76 -2.78 22.10
N GLU A 589 -41.61 -2.45 21.51
CA GLU A 589 -41.43 -1.22 20.75
C GLU A 589 -41.57 -1.42 19.24
N GLY A 590 -41.57 -2.67 18.74
CA GLY A 590 -41.70 -2.99 17.32
C GLY A 590 -40.55 -2.46 16.45
N ARG A 591 -39.34 -2.29 17.03
CA ARG A 591 -38.21 -1.58 16.43
C ARG A 591 -37.00 -2.45 16.24
N ASP A 592 -36.32 -2.22 15.13
CA ASP A 592 -35.06 -2.89 14.84
C ASP A 592 -33.85 -2.11 15.37
N ASN A 593 -33.06 -2.77 16.23
CA ASN A 593 -31.63 -2.53 16.50
C ASN A 593 -31.25 -1.16 17.10
N ASP A 594 -31.75 -0.82 18.30
CA ASP A 594 -31.25 0.33 19.05
C ASP A 594 -29.88 0.07 19.69
N ILE A 595 -29.10 1.14 19.91
CA ILE A 595 -27.75 1.05 20.48
C ILE A 595 -27.81 1.25 21.99
N PHE A 596 -27.18 0.32 22.71
CA PHE A 596 -27.07 0.34 24.15
C PHE A 596 -25.61 0.20 24.59
N ILE A 597 -25.33 0.70 25.79
CA ILE A 597 -24.12 0.42 26.54
C ILE A 597 -24.45 -0.35 27.81
N VAL A 598 -23.65 -1.36 28.09
CA VAL A 598 -23.71 -2.18 29.30
C VAL A 598 -22.52 -1.86 30.17
N SER A 599 -22.78 -1.47 31.42
CA SER A 599 -21.73 -1.24 32.43
C SER A 599 -21.05 -2.55 32.78
N THR A 600 -19.71 -2.57 32.72
CA THR A 600 -18.90 -3.76 33.01
C THR A 600 -18.78 -4.06 34.50
N LEU A 601 -19.18 -3.10 35.34
CA LEU A 601 -19.16 -3.21 36.80
C LEU A 601 -20.38 -3.98 37.34
N ASN A 602 -21.57 -3.68 36.82
CA ASN A 602 -22.84 -4.13 37.40
C ASN A 602 -23.84 -4.68 36.36
N GLY A 603 -23.51 -4.67 35.06
CA GLY A 603 -24.39 -5.14 34.00
C GLY A 603 -25.52 -4.17 33.65
N GLU A 604 -25.53 -2.97 34.21
CA GLU A 604 -26.58 -1.98 33.96
C GLU A 604 -26.57 -1.51 32.49
N MET A 605 -27.74 -1.56 31.86
CA MET A 605 -27.91 -1.26 30.44
C MET A 605 -28.54 0.13 30.25
N LYS A 606 -27.93 0.95 29.40
CA LYS A 606 -28.40 2.30 29.05
C LYS A 606 -28.52 2.44 27.53
N ARG A 607 -29.67 2.93 27.06
CA ARG A 607 -29.88 3.28 25.63
C ARG A 607 -29.13 4.56 25.29
N LEU A 608 -28.48 4.60 24.12
CA LEU A 608 -27.79 5.80 23.61
C LEU A 608 -28.51 6.46 22.43
N THR A 609 -29.40 5.75 21.75
CA THR A 609 -30.13 6.29 20.59
C THR A 609 -31.51 6.83 20.98
N PRO A 610 -32.01 7.88 20.28
CA PRO A 610 -33.31 8.45 20.55
C PRO A 610 -34.44 7.45 20.34
N LYS A 611 -35.42 7.47 21.24
CA LYS A 611 -36.61 6.62 21.16
C LYS A 611 -37.54 7.03 20.01
N GLU A 612 -37.36 8.10 19.26
CA GLU A 612 -38.33 8.45 18.18
C GLU A 612 -37.79 8.19 16.77
N GLU A 613 -36.54 7.71 16.66
CA GLU A 613 -35.88 7.44 15.38
C GLU A 613 -36.14 6.01 14.89
N TRP A 614 -36.77 5.89 13.73
CA TRP A 614 -37.13 4.62 13.07
C TRP A 614 -36.03 4.05 12.17
N ASN A 615 -34.90 4.75 12.08
CA ASN A 615 -33.79 4.36 11.22
C ASN A 615 -33.15 3.08 11.76
N TYR A 616 -32.86 2.14 10.86
CA TYR A 616 -32.00 0.99 11.13
C TYR A 616 -30.64 1.48 11.58
N LYS A 617 -30.05 0.80 12.56
CA LYS A 617 -28.74 1.16 13.09
C LYS A 617 -27.85 -0.05 13.02
N GLU A 618 -26.64 0.16 12.55
CA GLU A 618 -25.64 -0.88 12.41
C GLU A 618 -24.27 -0.33 12.81
N SER A 619 -23.31 -1.25 13.00
CA SER A 619 -21.89 -0.91 13.05
C SER A 619 -21.45 0.06 14.17
N ILE A 620 -20.87 -0.43 15.27
CA ILE A 620 -20.35 0.44 16.35
C ILE A 620 -18.83 0.62 16.28
N GLY A 621 -18.37 1.87 16.35
CA GLY A 621 -16.96 2.25 16.51
C GLY A 621 -16.73 3.23 17.67
N TRP A 622 -16.10 2.78 18.76
CA TRP A 622 -15.75 3.65 19.88
C TRP A 622 -14.69 4.67 19.51
N TYR A 623 -14.87 5.91 19.96
CA TYR A 623 -13.79 6.88 19.98
C TYR A 623 -12.71 6.45 20.98
N PRO A 624 -11.42 6.73 20.72
CA PRO A 624 -10.32 6.40 21.63
C PRO A 624 -10.48 6.95 23.05
N ASP A 625 -11.21 8.06 23.22
CA ASP A 625 -11.45 8.70 24.51
C ASP A 625 -12.59 8.09 25.33
N SER A 626 -13.30 7.08 24.79
CA SER A 626 -14.44 6.39 25.41
C SER A 626 -15.66 7.26 25.73
N LYS A 627 -15.75 8.50 25.23
CA LYS A 627 -16.86 9.42 25.55
C LYS A 627 -18.04 9.31 24.61
N LYS A 628 -17.78 8.85 23.38
CA LYS A 628 -18.79 8.67 22.34
C LYS A 628 -18.41 7.52 21.41
N LEU A 629 -19.36 7.10 20.59
CA LEU A 629 -19.17 6.12 19.53
C LEU A 629 -19.79 6.63 18.23
N ALA A 630 -19.22 6.21 17.11
CA ALA A 630 -19.81 6.37 15.79
C ALA A 630 -20.69 5.15 15.47
N TYR A 631 -21.80 5.40 14.78
CA TYR A 631 -22.70 4.37 14.27
C TYR A 631 -23.30 4.75 12.93
N MET A 632 -23.64 3.76 12.11
CA MET A 632 -24.34 3.98 10.85
C MET A 632 -25.85 3.95 11.09
N TYR A 633 -26.58 4.80 10.38
CA TYR A 633 -28.03 4.74 10.30
C TYR A 633 -28.50 4.61 8.85
N TYR A 634 -29.64 3.94 8.67
CA TYR A 634 -30.33 3.84 7.38
C TYR A 634 -31.84 4.03 7.57
N ASP A 635 -32.41 4.97 6.82
CA ASP A 635 -33.84 5.20 6.70
C ASP A 635 -34.34 4.68 5.33
N PRO A 636 -35.05 3.54 5.30
CA PRO A 636 -35.54 2.95 4.05
C PRO A 636 -36.69 3.74 3.43
N GLU A 637 -37.42 4.55 4.20
CA GLU A 637 -38.58 5.30 3.69
C GLU A 637 -38.12 6.50 2.85
N ASN A 638 -37.03 7.14 3.27
CA ASN A 638 -36.47 8.32 2.63
C ASN A 638 -35.20 8.02 1.80
N ASP A 639 -34.71 6.78 1.82
CA ASP A 639 -33.44 6.35 1.22
C ASP A 639 -32.28 7.24 1.70
N GLU A 640 -32.27 7.50 3.01
CA GLU A 640 -31.25 8.31 3.69
C GLU A 640 -30.34 7.42 4.53
N ASP A 641 -29.04 7.49 4.29
CA ASP A 641 -27.99 6.85 5.05
C ASP A 641 -26.98 7.88 5.57
N GLY A 642 -26.21 7.49 6.58
CA GLY A 642 -25.17 8.35 7.15
C GLY A 642 -24.53 7.78 8.40
N ILE A 643 -23.51 8.49 8.88
CA ILE A 643 -22.78 8.13 10.10
C ILE A 643 -23.02 9.19 11.15
N ARG A 644 -23.49 8.77 12.32
CA ARG A 644 -23.82 9.59 13.47
C ARG A 644 -22.94 9.28 14.67
N GLU A 645 -22.95 10.20 15.62
CA GLU A 645 -22.29 10.06 16.91
C GLU A 645 -23.32 9.89 18.02
N ALA A 646 -23.07 8.95 18.92
CA ALA A 646 -23.83 8.77 20.15
C ALA A 646 -22.93 8.99 21.37
N TYR A 647 -23.42 9.73 22.37
CA TYR A 647 -22.64 10.17 23.52
C TYR A 647 -22.98 9.37 24.78
N VAL A 648 -21.96 8.93 25.51
CA VAL A 648 -22.13 8.13 26.74
C VAL A 648 -22.86 8.90 27.84
N ASP A 649 -22.69 10.22 27.88
CA ASP A 649 -23.39 11.09 28.82
C ASP A 649 -24.91 11.21 28.55
N GLY A 650 -25.38 10.77 27.38
CA GLY A 650 -26.78 10.86 26.97
C GLY A 650 -27.13 12.15 26.22
N SER A 651 -26.13 12.93 25.81
CA SER A 651 -26.34 14.05 24.89
C SER A 651 -26.98 13.56 23.58
N PRO A 652 -27.78 14.41 22.90
CA PRO A 652 -28.41 14.06 21.63
C PRO A 652 -27.39 13.58 20.60
N THR A 653 -27.82 12.64 19.76
CA THR A 653 -27.02 12.16 18.63
C THR A 653 -26.77 13.29 17.62
N THR A 654 -25.61 13.26 16.97
CA THR A 654 -25.22 14.29 15.99
C THR A 654 -24.70 13.67 14.70
N GLU A 655 -25.02 14.30 13.57
CA GLU A 655 -24.52 13.90 12.26
C GLU A 655 -23.00 14.09 12.16
N MET A 656 -22.28 13.02 11.79
CA MET A 656 -20.82 13.03 11.60
C MET A 656 -20.47 13.12 10.11
N ILE A 657 -21.09 12.27 9.28
CA ILE A 657 -20.88 12.17 7.84
C ILE A 657 -22.23 12.00 7.15
N ASP A 658 -22.58 12.97 6.31
CA ASP A 658 -23.79 13.02 5.47
C ASP A 658 -23.34 13.15 4.00
N GLN A 659 -23.15 12.03 3.30
CA GLN A 659 -22.77 11.99 1.88
C GLN A 659 -23.61 10.98 1.10
N PRO A 660 -24.32 11.40 0.03
CA PRO A 660 -25.09 10.48 -0.80
C PRO A 660 -24.20 9.57 -1.66
N ASP A 661 -24.69 8.35 -1.91
CA ASP A 661 -24.03 7.28 -2.66
C ASP A 661 -22.86 6.59 -1.92
N VAL A 662 -22.84 6.64 -0.58
CA VAL A 662 -21.94 5.85 0.28
C VAL A 662 -22.76 4.73 0.90
N TRP A 663 -22.91 3.58 0.23
CA TRP A 663 -23.49 2.41 0.88
C TRP A 663 -22.49 1.85 1.90
N ASP A 664 -22.95 1.73 3.14
CA ASP A 664 -22.13 1.72 4.35
C ASP A 664 -21.86 0.32 4.91
N TYR A 665 -20.59 0.04 5.18
CA TYR A 665 -20.20 -0.78 6.34
C TYR A 665 -19.27 0.04 7.23
N VAL A 666 -19.28 -0.30 8.53
CA VAL A 666 -18.49 0.20 9.69
C VAL A 666 -17.26 1.03 9.31
N GLY A 667 -16.89 2.01 10.12
CA GLY A 667 -15.53 2.55 10.08
C GLY A 667 -14.69 2.25 11.32
N VAL A 668 -13.38 2.31 11.16
CA VAL A 668 -12.40 2.11 12.22
C VAL A 668 -11.59 3.38 12.44
N TRP A 669 -11.37 3.70 13.71
CA TRP A 669 -10.49 4.77 14.11
C TRP A 669 -9.03 4.34 13.95
N ASP A 670 -8.19 5.27 13.50
CA ASP A 670 -6.75 5.10 13.71
C ASP A 670 -6.44 5.18 15.23
N PRO A 671 -5.30 4.62 15.70
CA PRO A 671 -5.01 4.58 17.13
C PRO A 671 -4.95 5.95 17.82
N LYS A 672 -4.72 7.03 17.07
CA LYS A 672 -4.70 8.41 17.60
C LYS A 672 -6.06 9.12 17.56
N GLY A 673 -7.03 8.60 16.82
CA GLY A 673 -8.34 9.23 16.63
C GLY A 673 -8.34 10.45 15.70
N GLU A 674 -7.27 10.63 14.93
CA GLU A 674 -7.13 11.72 13.96
C GLU A 674 -7.96 11.45 12.70
N TYR A 675 -8.17 10.17 12.40
CA TYR A 675 -8.86 9.72 11.21
C TYR A 675 -9.83 8.59 11.47
N TYR A 676 -10.96 8.64 10.77
CA TYR A 676 -11.94 7.58 10.72
C TYR A 676 -12.00 7.00 9.32
N TYR A 677 -11.79 5.69 9.20
CA TYR A 677 -11.74 4.97 7.93
C TYR A 677 -13.02 4.19 7.75
N PHE A 678 -13.78 4.41 6.70
CA PHE A 678 -15.09 3.79 6.49
C PHE A 678 -15.22 3.27 5.06
N GLU A 679 -16.05 2.25 4.85
CA GLU A 679 -16.35 1.75 3.52
C GLU A 679 -17.38 2.67 2.84
N GLY A 680 -17.21 2.93 1.54
CA GLY A 680 -18.14 3.71 0.74
C GLY A 680 -18.17 3.27 -0.71
N HIS A 681 -19.07 3.84 -1.51
CA HIS A 681 -19.23 3.49 -2.92
C HIS A 681 -18.58 4.52 -3.85
N TYR A 682 -17.61 4.07 -4.66
CA TYR A 682 -16.99 4.85 -5.73
C TYR A 682 -17.19 4.16 -7.08
N GLU A 683 -17.78 4.83 -8.08
CA GLU A 683 -17.92 4.33 -9.47
C GLU A 683 -18.45 2.88 -9.61
N ASN A 684 -19.27 2.39 -8.65
CA ASN A 684 -19.88 1.06 -8.60
C ASN A 684 -19.08 -0.04 -7.91
N THR A 685 -18.09 0.33 -7.12
CA THR A 685 -17.35 -0.59 -6.25
C THR A 685 -17.28 -0.05 -4.82
N SER A 686 -17.19 -0.95 -3.85
CA SER A 686 -16.78 -0.60 -2.49
C SER A 686 -15.33 -0.11 -2.48
N SER A 687 -15.07 1.02 -1.84
CA SER A 687 -13.74 1.57 -1.60
C SER A 687 -13.66 2.07 -0.16
N VAL A 688 -12.45 2.10 0.41
CA VAL A 688 -12.27 2.71 1.73
C VAL A 688 -12.04 4.22 1.58
N TYR A 689 -12.73 5.00 2.41
CA TYR A 689 -12.59 6.43 2.57
C TYR A 689 -11.95 6.76 3.91
N LYS A 690 -11.31 7.93 3.96
CA LYS A 690 -10.66 8.47 5.15
C LYS A 690 -11.26 9.84 5.48
N TYR A 691 -11.86 9.94 6.66
CA TYR A 691 -12.41 11.16 7.26
C TYR A 691 -11.42 11.76 8.26
N ASN A 692 -11.04 13.02 8.05
CA ASN A 692 -10.23 13.79 9.00
C ASN A 692 -11.12 14.41 10.07
N THR A 693 -10.88 14.10 11.33
CA THR A 693 -11.80 14.46 12.42
C THR A 693 -11.73 15.92 12.83
N LYS A 694 -10.63 16.59 12.48
CA LYS A 694 -10.41 18.01 12.74
C LYS A 694 -10.87 18.89 11.59
N SER A 695 -10.48 18.56 10.35
CA SER A 695 -10.89 19.35 9.16
C SER A 695 -12.29 18.99 8.66
N LYS A 696 -12.82 17.83 9.06
CA LYS A 696 -14.05 17.22 8.53
C LYS A 696 -13.99 16.91 7.04
N GLU A 697 -12.78 16.84 6.48
CA GLU A 697 -12.58 16.50 5.06
C GLU A 697 -12.61 14.98 4.87
N ILE A 698 -13.23 14.56 3.76
CA ILE A 698 -13.28 13.18 3.31
C ILE A 698 -12.40 13.05 2.08
N SER A 699 -11.55 12.03 2.08
CA SER A 699 -10.66 11.69 0.97
C SER A 699 -10.74 10.20 0.68
N LEU A 700 -10.54 9.81 -0.58
CA LEU A 700 -10.44 8.41 -0.94
C LEU A 700 -9.12 7.85 -0.39
N PHE A 701 -9.18 6.77 0.39
CA PHE A 701 -7.98 6.16 0.96
C PHE A 701 -7.27 5.25 -0.04
N SER A 702 -8.02 4.44 -0.79
CA SER A 702 -7.49 3.50 -1.77
C SER A 702 -8.30 3.54 -3.06
N LYS A 703 -7.61 3.48 -4.21
CA LYS A 703 -8.22 3.58 -5.54
C LYS A 703 -8.19 2.23 -6.26
N ASN A 704 -9.11 1.34 -5.89
CA ASN A 704 -9.25 0.04 -6.53
C ASN A 704 -10.65 -0.12 -7.13
N ALA A 705 -10.86 0.47 -8.30
CA ALA A 705 -12.15 0.58 -9.00
C ALA A 705 -12.82 -0.75 -9.43
N ASN A 706 -12.36 -1.92 -8.95
CA ASN A 706 -12.85 -3.24 -9.33
C ASN A 706 -12.94 -4.26 -8.17
N PHE A 707 -12.67 -3.87 -6.91
CA PHE A 707 -12.54 -4.82 -5.79
C PHE A 707 -13.24 -4.32 -4.53
N HIS A 708 -13.76 -5.22 -3.70
CA HIS A 708 -14.23 -4.86 -2.37
C HIS A 708 -13.05 -4.83 -1.40
N GLU A 709 -12.98 -3.84 -0.52
CA GLU A 709 -11.92 -3.70 0.47
C GLU A 709 -12.48 -3.91 1.87
N SER A 710 -11.78 -4.66 2.73
CA SER A 710 -12.17 -4.72 4.14
C SER A 710 -11.61 -3.52 4.90
N LEU A 711 -12.21 -3.22 6.04
CA LEU A 711 -11.68 -2.22 6.95
C LEU A 711 -10.29 -2.60 7.47
N PRO A 712 -9.47 -1.59 7.79
CA PRO A 712 -8.13 -1.83 8.26
C PRO A 712 -8.04 -2.29 9.72
N SER A 713 -6.96 -3.01 10.03
CA SER A 713 -6.50 -3.33 11.39
C SER A 713 -5.11 -2.72 11.60
N TRP A 714 -4.90 -2.10 12.76
CA TRP A 714 -3.73 -1.26 13.04
C TRP A 714 -2.78 -1.88 14.07
N SER A 715 -1.49 -1.57 13.95
CA SER A 715 -0.56 -1.72 15.07
C SER A 715 -0.89 -0.71 16.16
N LYS A 716 -0.50 -1.00 17.42
CA LYS A 716 -0.83 -0.15 18.57
C LYS A 716 -0.28 1.27 18.46
N ASP A 717 0.86 1.43 17.79
CA ASP A 717 1.51 2.72 17.55
C ASP A 717 0.96 3.47 16.33
N GLY A 718 0.06 2.85 15.55
CA GLY A 718 -0.52 3.41 14.32
C GLY A 718 0.43 3.46 13.14
N LYS A 719 1.64 2.89 13.23
CA LYS A 719 2.63 2.93 12.14
C LYS A 719 2.33 1.97 11.00
N TYR A 720 1.61 0.90 11.29
CA TYR A 720 1.33 -0.19 10.37
C TYR A 720 -0.17 -0.49 10.33
N MET A 721 -0.63 -0.89 9.14
CA MET A 721 -2.04 -1.16 8.91
C MET A 721 -2.21 -2.32 7.91
N VAL A 722 -3.04 -3.31 8.24
CA VAL A 722 -3.42 -4.42 7.34
C VAL A 722 -4.87 -4.27 6.89
N TYR A 723 -5.19 -4.60 5.66
CA TYR A 723 -6.55 -4.64 5.14
C TYR A 723 -6.67 -5.66 4.00
N ASN A 724 -7.89 -6.08 3.65
CA ASN A 724 -8.11 -7.08 2.61
C ASN A 724 -8.57 -6.41 1.33
N ILE A 725 -8.14 -6.92 0.18
CA ILE A 725 -8.72 -6.62 -1.13
C ILE A 725 -9.33 -7.91 -1.67
N ILE A 726 -10.65 -7.92 -1.78
CA ILE A 726 -11.46 -9.04 -2.26
C ILE A 726 -11.39 -9.03 -3.80
N THR A 727 -10.61 -9.97 -4.32
CA THR A 727 -10.53 -10.27 -5.76
C THR A 727 -11.07 -11.70 -6.00
N ARG A 728 -10.89 -12.30 -7.20
CA ARG A 728 -11.12 -13.76 -7.38
C ARG A 728 -10.30 -14.63 -6.40
N LYS A 729 -9.23 -14.08 -5.81
CA LYS A 729 -8.47 -14.63 -4.69
C LYS A 729 -8.36 -13.53 -3.62
N ASN A 730 -8.94 -13.70 -2.43
CA ASN A 730 -8.90 -12.66 -1.39
C ASN A 730 -7.46 -12.39 -0.96
N GLN A 731 -6.96 -11.18 -1.20
CA GLN A 731 -5.57 -10.79 -0.94
C GLN A 731 -5.49 -9.92 0.30
N LEU A 732 -4.47 -10.16 1.12
CA LEU A 732 -4.21 -9.40 2.35
C LEU A 732 -3.09 -8.41 2.09
N TRP A 733 -3.34 -7.13 2.31
CA TRP A 733 -2.45 -6.01 2.02
C TRP A 733 -2.02 -5.29 3.29
N MET A 734 -0.78 -4.80 3.32
CA MET A 734 -0.20 -4.06 4.44
C MET A 734 0.29 -2.70 3.97
N MET A 735 0.10 -1.66 4.78
CA MET A 735 0.61 -0.31 4.58
C MET A 735 1.58 0.05 5.72
N GLU A 736 2.67 0.73 5.38
CA GLU A 736 3.74 1.11 6.33
C GLU A 736 4.02 2.60 6.28
N GLY A 737 4.41 3.20 7.42
CA GLY A 737 4.95 4.56 7.47
C GLY A 737 3.89 5.67 7.50
N LEU A 738 2.80 5.48 8.23
CA LEU A 738 1.67 6.41 8.33
C LEU A 738 1.95 7.64 9.23
N GLU A 739 3.22 8.09 9.32
CA GLU A 739 3.66 9.22 10.14
C GLU A 739 3.40 10.60 9.52
#